data_AF-A0A8T4QQ42-F1
#
_entry.id   AF-A0A8T4QQ42-F1
#
_cell.length_a   1.000
_cell.length_b   1.000
_cell.length_c   1.000
_cell.angle_alpha   90.00
_cell.angle_beta   90.00
_cell.angle_gamma   90.00
#
_symmetry.space_group_name_H-M   'P 1'
#
loop_
_entity.id
_entity.type
_entity.pdbx_description
1 polymer ?
#
loop_
_entity_poly.entity_id
_entity_poly.type
_entity_poly.pdbx_seq_one_letter_code
_entity_poly.pdbx_strand_id
1 'polypeptide(L)'
;MKKNKLNLFILVILLVLPISFAACPEDIDCPWNKDAPEQFNYQTGDYSSIDWGNAIWSKIPPSRIPDVPADKLNYNQLNVDQRLATTTEQIVLNLEKINNLAIDVNEERAREAIEKVTQIKVKSLGQSAKIVHGILRATFGEEESLVFAGKEGWEVEIDENGEINHLGLKEIQESSISFEDSFTIQEETAYIGKDGSVLSVKSLSFRNGQSYVKLGNTARIDFYEILAETNPIDIHFNPLIKPEGNYIAISDAGLDIRTTKDGTVKIDPLPGNLLFNMVKRQYEKDEDGKLIKDKFTWVPDERDTLSITVLGGDNLEVISRAEAEKTPLLRHQNGGGKTSLENGRMGINVQEGKLTMIPSKPFEGKAGPIDQRNSVAMELISNNFADLLRTSSSNRYLLLRNDKPIGGNSLGLEVSDFIESNMMKTMDDLRVKHPQIDFSIGMATPESIEEYLKKGYGNPTPPEYQEITANLAQTTDQWLKGKTSLNKYISQVYFGTQLNAGGTLLTLSVGERMMDGSTISFNPAIRTGTTPLGTLDHEFKHILKGYIISKEASEVHLKDSPEYLVEEGLLLERFESEEITEKELNSQIMELGDKHLKAILKSRGIEMKENTIAVNLADEIYVSSSEDFEIMVEEVEELARKAQDLGKGVANGEHLKSLMLESKDSPLRADYIQKIGANLDYWTEEKIEGAEDLRNRYTHFIREETGFYPYAFRAYGGNYEEIFSVYSELPIPEAKKCLSCAQLEYDLVISTDPPDWLWQQAEERYYQIMGGKDGSYCSKNPCGPCLKYKLTCKAE
;
A
#
# COMPACT_ATOMS: atom_id res chain seq x y z
N MET A 1 -123.17 72.62 10.39
CA MET A 1 -123.05 71.31 9.69
C MET A 1 -121.99 71.42 8.60
N LYS A 2 -121.16 70.37 8.43
CA LYS A 2 -120.13 70.15 7.38
C LYS A 2 -118.83 70.96 7.60
N LYS A 3 -117.65 70.41 7.93
CA LYS A 3 -116.79 69.34 7.33
C LYS A 3 -116.56 69.52 5.82
N ASN A 4 -115.32 69.83 5.42
CA ASN A 4 -114.53 69.16 4.37
C ASN A 4 -113.18 69.89 4.14
N LYS A 5 -112.06 69.28 4.56
CA LYS A 5 -111.16 68.42 3.77
C LYS A 5 -110.14 69.21 2.93
N LEU A 6 -109.19 69.82 3.66
CA LEU A 6 -107.84 70.12 3.23
C LEU A 6 -106.96 69.05 3.88
N ASN A 7 -106.54 68.01 3.14
CA ASN A 7 -105.50 67.02 3.51
C ASN A 7 -105.68 65.77 2.63
N LEU A 8 -104.92 65.62 1.52
CA LEU A 8 -104.59 64.29 0.96
C LEU A 8 -103.57 64.25 -0.21
N PHE A 9 -102.61 65.17 -0.34
CA PHE A 9 -101.66 65.05 -1.48
C PHE A 9 -100.17 65.22 -1.16
N ILE A 10 -99.80 65.53 0.09
CA ILE A 10 -98.38 65.63 0.51
C ILE A 10 -97.96 64.44 1.41
N LEU A 11 -98.88 63.54 1.74
CA LEU A 11 -98.60 62.39 2.62
C LEU A 11 -98.21 61.09 1.88
N VAL A 12 -98.13 61.08 0.55
CA VAL A 12 -97.88 59.85 -0.25
C VAL A 12 -96.50 59.83 -0.91
N ILE A 13 -95.77 60.95 -0.93
CA ILE A 13 -94.38 61.02 -1.46
C ILE A 13 -93.32 60.87 -0.35
N LEU A 14 -93.74 60.88 0.93
CA LEU A 14 -92.86 60.67 2.09
C LEU A 14 -92.86 59.21 2.62
N LEU A 15 -93.46 58.27 1.87
CA LEU A 15 -93.62 56.87 2.29
C LEU A 15 -92.98 55.86 1.32
N VAL A 16 -92.13 56.31 0.41
CA VAL A 16 -91.36 55.43 -0.48
C VAL A 16 -89.87 55.75 -0.32
N LEU A 17 -89.21 54.86 0.44
CA LEU A 17 -87.78 54.68 0.77
C LEU A 17 -87.25 55.38 2.04
N PRO A 18 -86.47 54.68 2.91
CA PRO A 18 -85.88 53.35 2.74
C PRO A 18 -86.48 52.28 3.68
N ILE A 19 -86.79 51.11 3.13
CA ILE A 19 -86.75 49.86 3.91
C ILE A 19 -85.26 49.48 3.95
N SER A 20 -84.73 49.40 5.17
CA SER A 20 -83.47 48.73 5.55
C SER A 20 -82.15 49.32 5.04
N PHE A 21 -81.71 50.41 5.68
CA PHE A 21 -80.30 50.56 6.07
C PHE A 21 -80.31 51.05 7.53
N ALA A 22 -80.64 50.15 8.46
CA ALA A 22 -80.21 50.38 9.83
C ALA A 22 -78.70 50.19 9.82
N ALA A 23 -77.95 51.29 9.84
CA ALA A 23 -76.55 51.24 10.23
C ALA A 23 -76.50 50.57 11.61
N CYS A 24 -75.90 49.39 11.67
CA CYS A 24 -75.72 48.70 12.93
C CYS A 24 -74.93 49.58 13.89
N PRO A 25 -75.34 49.68 15.17
CA PRO A 25 -74.54 50.32 16.20
C PRO A 25 -73.16 49.63 16.27
N GLU A 26 -72.11 50.40 16.53
CA GLU A 26 -70.70 49.97 16.50
C GLU A 26 -70.36 48.81 17.48
N ASP A 27 -71.29 48.38 18.35
CA ASP A 27 -71.07 47.41 19.44
C ASP A 27 -71.97 46.15 19.39
N ILE A 28 -72.66 45.85 18.27
CA ILE A 28 -73.49 44.64 18.15
C ILE A 28 -73.02 43.79 16.96
N ASP A 29 -72.74 42.50 17.20
CA ASP A 29 -72.45 41.50 16.15
C ASP A 29 -73.66 41.40 15.21
N CYS A 30 -73.57 42.08 14.07
CA CYS A 30 -74.62 42.02 13.07
C CYS A 30 -74.45 40.76 12.22
N PRO A 31 -75.53 39.98 12.02
CA PRO A 31 -75.48 38.77 11.22
C PRO A 31 -75.06 39.12 9.79
N TRP A 32 -74.30 38.23 9.17
CA TRP A 32 -73.77 38.43 7.82
C TRP A 32 -74.86 38.83 6.82
N ASN A 33 -74.61 39.90 6.05
CA ASN A 33 -75.48 40.37 4.97
C ASN A 33 -74.67 40.47 3.67
N LYS A 34 -75.00 39.63 2.69
CA LYS A 34 -74.35 39.60 1.37
C LYS A 34 -74.45 40.93 0.59
N ASP A 35 -75.48 41.72 0.85
CA ASP A 35 -75.74 42.99 0.15
C ASP A 35 -75.07 44.19 0.87
N ALA A 36 -74.48 43.97 2.05
CA ALA A 36 -73.74 44.98 2.83
C ALA A 36 -72.58 44.33 3.64
N PRO A 37 -71.63 43.65 2.99
CA PRO A 37 -70.55 42.90 3.65
C PRO A 37 -69.61 43.78 4.49
N GLU A 38 -69.62 45.09 4.27
CA GLU A 38 -68.86 46.08 5.04
C GLU A 38 -69.38 46.31 6.45
N GLN A 39 -70.63 45.93 6.75
CA GLN A 39 -71.29 46.11 8.05
C GLN A 39 -71.01 44.95 9.03
N PHE A 40 -70.44 43.84 8.56
CA PHE A 40 -70.05 42.73 9.42
C PHE A 40 -68.82 43.09 10.28
N ASN A 41 -68.85 42.77 11.57
CA ASN A 41 -67.72 42.97 12.46
C ASN A 41 -66.71 41.83 12.30
N TYR A 42 -65.71 42.01 11.44
CA TYR A 42 -64.67 41.01 11.20
C TYR A 42 -63.75 40.75 12.41
N GLN A 43 -63.76 41.60 13.45
CA GLN A 43 -62.95 41.42 14.64
C GLN A 43 -63.58 40.43 15.63
N THR A 44 -64.91 40.45 15.78
CA THR A 44 -65.64 39.67 16.81
C THR A 44 -66.69 38.72 16.25
N GLY A 45 -67.20 38.96 15.05
CA GLY A 45 -68.33 38.24 14.48
C GLY A 45 -68.09 36.75 14.25
N ASP A 46 -69.19 36.01 14.12
CA ASP A 46 -69.20 34.56 13.86
C ASP A 46 -68.95 34.25 12.37
N TYR A 47 -67.78 33.67 12.08
CA TYR A 47 -67.30 33.37 10.73
C TYR A 47 -68.05 32.21 10.07
N SER A 48 -68.81 31.41 10.83
CA SER A 48 -69.66 30.34 10.27
C SER A 48 -70.86 30.89 9.48
N SER A 49 -71.23 32.15 9.70
CA SER A 49 -72.36 32.82 9.05
C SER A 49 -72.02 33.51 7.72
N ILE A 50 -70.72 33.61 7.37
CA ILE A 50 -70.23 34.38 6.23
C ILE A 50 -70.44 33.62 4.90
N ASP A 51 -70.99 34.33 3.90
CA ASP A 51 -70.88 33.95 2.50
C ASP A 51 -69.57 34.46 1.90
N TRP A 52 -68.58 33.58 1.86
CA TRP A 52 -67.19 33.88 1.48
C TRP A 52 -67.01 34.43 0.07
N GLY A 53 -67.99 34.23 -0.84
CA GLY A 53 -67.95 34.82 -2.19
C GLY A 53 -67.97 36.35 -2.20
N ASN A 54 -68.46 36.97 -1.13
CA ASN A 54 -68.60 38.43 -0.99
C ASN A 54 -67.80 39.01 0.19
N ALA A 55 -66.90 38.23 0.80
CA ALA A 55 -66.10 38.66 1.94
C ALA A 55 -65.10 39.76 1.57
N ILE A 56 -64.94 40.75 2.47
CA ILE A 56 -63.92 41.81 2.31
C ILE A 56 -62.64 41.36 3.03
N TRP A 57 -61.78 40.64 2.32
CA TRP A 57 -60.57 40.01 2.87
C TRP A 57 -59.62 40.98 3.58
N SER A 58 -59.54 42.24 3.14
CA SER A 58 -58.72 43.26 3.78
C SER A 58 -59.20 43.69 5.17
N LYS A 59 -60.45 43.38 5.55
CA LYS A 59 -61.02 43.66 6.88
C LYS A 59 -60.83 42.52 7.89
N ILE A 60 -60.43 41.33 7.45
CA ILE A 60 -60.19 40.19 8.35
C ILE A 60 -58.86 40.43 9.09
N PRO A 61 -58.83 40.60 10.41
CA PRO A 61 -57.56 40.76 11.12
C PRO A 61 -56.72 39.46 11.05
N PRO A 62 -55.37 39.52 11.05
CA PRO A 62 -54.52 38.32 11.00
C PRO A 62 -54.86 37.27 12.04
N SER A 63 -55.20 37.68 13.28
CA SER A 63 -55.57 36.78 14.37
C SER A 63 -56.85 35.96 14.13
N ARG A 64 -57.70 36.37 13.19
CA ARG A 64 -58.95 35.67 12.82
C ARG A 64 -58.82 34.87 11.52
N ILE A 65 -57.67 34.93 10.84
CA ILE A 65 -57.41 34.09 9.64
C ILE A 65 -57.55 32.60 9.95
N PRO A 66 -57.06 32.07 11.10
CA PRO A 66 -57.28 30.67 11.46
C PRO A 66 -58.76 30.23 11.55
N ASP A 67 -59.69 31.16 11.78
CA ASP A 67 -61.13 30.87 11.89
C ASP A 67 -61.83 30.77 10.52
N VAL A 68 -61.14 31.16 9.43
CA VAL A 68 -61.65 31.01 8.07
C VAL A 68 -61.58 29.53 7.67
N PRO A 69 -62.69 28.88 7.26
CA PRO A 69 -62.65 27.50 6.79
C PRO A 69 -61.64 27.34 5.64
N ALA A 70 -60.83 26.28 5.68
CA ALA A 70 -59.70 26.12 4.77
C ALA A 70 -60.10 26.09 3.28
N ASP A 71 -61.25 25.48 2.94
CA ASP A 71 -61.79 25.41 1.58
C ASP A 71 -62.41 26.74 1.09
N LYS A 72 -62.58 27.71 1.99
CA LYS A 72 -63.15 29.04 1.70
C LYS A 72 -62.10 30.13 1.63
N LEU A 73 -60.86 29.86 2.03
CA LEU A 73 -59.76 30.82 2.04
C LEU A 73 -59.39 31.28 0.61
N ASN A 74 -59.46 32.57 0.34
CA ASN A 74 -58.93 33.15 -0.89
C ASN A 74 -57.51 33.70 -0.66
N TYR A 75 -56.52 32.81 -0.73
CA TYR A 75 -55.11 33.13 -0.45
C TYR A 75 -54.59 34.37 -1.20
N ASN A 76 -54.95 34.53 -2.47
CA ASN A 76 -54.47 35.62 -3.33
C ASN A 76 -54.92 37.01 -2.86
N GLN A 77 -55.95 37.10 -2.01
CA GLN A 77 -56.48 38.36 -1.48
C GLN A 77 -55.95 38.70 -0.08
N LEU A 78 -55.11 37.84 0.50
CA LEU A 78 -54.48 38.06 1.80
C LEU A 78 -53.24 38.96 1.69
N ASN A 79 -53.03 39.82 2.69
CA ASN A 79 -51.78 40.56 2.90
C ASN A 79 -50.72 39.71 3.64
N VAL A 80 -49.51 40.24 3.82
CA VAL A 80 -48.38 39.51 4.41
C VAL A 80 -48.68 38.98 5.81
N ASP A 81 -49.18 39.83 6.72
CA ASP A 81 -49.46 39.43 8.11
C ASP A 81 -50.57 38.37 8.18
N GLN A 82 -51.57 38.48 7.31
CA GLN A 82 -52.64 37.49 7.20
C GLN A 82 -52.13 36.13 6.68
N ARG A 83 -51.22 36.12 5.70
CA ARG A 83 -50.64 34.88 5.16
C ARG A 83 -49.77 34.17 6.20
N LEU A 84 -48.98 34.91 6.97
CA LEU A 84 -48.20 34.37 8.10
C LEU A 84 -49.10 33.73 9.18
N ALA A 85 -50.33 34.21 9.33
CA ALA A 85 -51.29 33.68 10.29
C ALA A 85 -52.04 32.41 9.81
N THR A 86 -51.89 31.99 8.55
CA THR A 86 -52.58 30.80 8.02
C THR A 86 -52.23 29.50 8.74
N THR A 87 -53.19 28.59 8.85
CA THR A 87 -53.00 27.27 9.47
C THR A 87 -52.40 26.25 8.48
N THR A 88 -51.89 25.13 8.99
CA THR A 88 -51.36 24.04 8.17
C THR A 88 -52.41 23.53 7.17
N GLU A 89 -53.67 23.33 7.57
CA GLU A 89 -54.77 22.90 6.67
C GLU A 89 -55.09 23.93 5.57
N GLN A 90 -55.01 25.22 5.90
CA GLN A 90 -55.20 26.31 4.95
C GLN A 90 -54.07 26.35 3.91
N ILE A 91 -52.83 26.12 4.36
CA ILE A 91 -51.64 26.03 3.50
C ILE A 91 -51.76 24.82 2.57
N VAL A 92 -52.14 23.64 3.08
CA VAL A 92 -52.33 22.40 2.29
C VAL A 92 -53.20 22.64 1.04
N LEU A 93 -54.33 23.33 1.18
CA LEU A 93 -55.26 23.60 0.06
C LEU A 93 -54.78 24.72 -0.88
N ASN A 94 -53.70 25.41 -0.54
CA ASN A 94 -53.18 26.56 -1.29
C ASN A 94 -51.68 26.47 -1.62
N LEU A 95 -51.01 25.33 -1.41
CA LEU A 95 -49.55 25.17 -1.59
C LEU A 95 -49.05 25.73 -2.94
N GLU A 96 -49.74 25.45 -4.04
CA GLU A 96 -49.36 25.92 -5.38
C GLU A 96 -49.59 27.42 -5.63
N LYS A 97 -50.36 28.09 -4.77
CA LYS A 97 -50.62 29.54 -4.84
C LYS A 97 -49.60 30.35 -4.03
N ILE A 98 -48.79 29.70 -3.20
CA ILE A 98 -47.79 30.35 -2.34
C ILE A 98 -46.52 30.56 -3.17
N ASN A 99 -46.09 31.82 -3.32
CA ASN A 99 -44.94 32.15 -4.16
C ASN A 99 -43.62 31.82 -3.46
N ASN A 100 -43.55 32.00 -2.15
CA ASN A 100 -42.41 31.60 -1.35
C ASN A 100 -42.86 30.99 -0.01
N LEU A 101 -42.79 29.65 0.07
CA LEU A 101 -43.16 28.86 1.23
C LEU A 101 -42.31 29.14 2.48
N ALA A 102 -41.11 29.71 2.31
CA ALA A 102 -40.22 30.04 3.41
C ALA A 102 -40.62 31.34 4.14
N ILE A 103 -41.23 32.31 3.44
CA ILE A 103 -41.47 33.66 3.99
C ILE A 103 -42.89 34.20 3.82
N ASP A 104 -43.66 33.74 2.83
CA ASP A 104 -45.03 34.23 2.63
C ASP A 104 -45.97 33.70 3.72
N VAL A 105 -45.66 32.53 4.27
CA VAL A 105 -46.39 31.84 5.34
C VAL A 105 -45.41 31.46 6.45
N ASN A 106 -45.91 30.97 7.59
CA ASN A 106 -45.04 30.42 8.62
C ASN A 106 -44.34 29.16 8.11
N GLU A 107 -43.00 29.17 8.09
CA GLU A 107 -42.18 28.09 7.52
C GLU A 107 -42.45 26.73 8.17
N GLU A 108 -42.60 26.67 9.50
CA GLU A 108 -42.87 25.42 10.22
C GLU A 108 -44.20 24.80 9.75
N ARG A 109 -45.26 25.60 9.64
CA ARG A 109 -46.55 25.15 9.10
C ARG A 109 -46.47 24.80 7.61
N ALA A 110 -45.62 25.48 6.84
CA ALA A 110 -45.39 25.13 5.44
C ALA A 110 -44.73 23.75 5.31
N ARG A 111 -43.70 23.47 6.12
CA ARG A 111 -43.04 22.15 6.16
C ARG A 111 -44.03 21.04 6.57
N GLU A 112 -44.83 21.28 7.61
CA GLU A 112 -45.90 20.34 8.02
C GLU A 112 -46.93 20.12 6.90
N ALA A 113 -47.32 21.16 6.17
CA ALA A 113 -48.28 21.06 5.08
C ALA A 113 -47.73 20.24 3.90
N ILE A 114 -46.45 20.41 3.56
CA ILE A 114 -45.76 19.61 2.55
C ILE A 114 -45.72 18.15 2.98
N GLU A 115 -45.29 17.86 4.21
CA GLU A 115 -45.21 16.49 4.74
C GLU A 115 -46.58 15.81 4.75
N LYS A 116 -47.64 16.55 5.13
CA LYS A 116 -49.01 16.01 5.15
C LYS A 116 -49.54 15.62 3.75
N VAL A 117 -49.13 16.33 2.70
CA VAL A 117 -49.60 16.08 1.31
C VAL A 117 -48.72 15.06 0.59
N THR A 118 -47.42 15.12 0.82
CA THR A 118 -46.41 14.41 0.00
C THR A 118 -45.74 13.25 0.74
N GLN A 119 -45.89 13.21 2.06
CA GLN A 119 -45.12 12.33 2.96
C GLN A 119 -43.60 12.55 2.89
N ILE A 120 -43.14 13.68 2.33
CA ILE A 120 -41.74 14.09 2.34
C ILE A 120 -41.51 15.05 3.49
N LYS A 121 -40.53 14.74 4.32
CA LYS A 121 -40.16 15.59 5.44
C LYS A 121 -39.16 16.63 4.98
N VAL A 122 -39.57 17.90 5.04
CA VAL A 122 -38.69 19.03 4.72
C VAL A 122 -38.13 19.59 6.02
N LYS A 123 -36.79 19.61 6.17
CA LYS A 123 -36.10 20.18 7.34
C LYS A 123 -36.07 21.71 7.30
N SER A 124 -35.76 22.28 6.14
CA SER A 124 -35.64 23.72 5.90
C SER A 124 -36.10 24.04 4.49
N LEU A 125 -36.76 25.20 4.31
CA LEU A 125 -37.17 25.73 3.00
C LEU A 125 -36.20 26.81 2.48
N GLY A 126 -35.10 27.06 3.20
CA GLY A 126 -34.06 27.99 2.79
C GLY A 126 -34.57 29.42 2.63
N GLN A 127 -34.08 30.12 1.59
CA GLN A 127 -34.52 31.49 1.31
C GLN A 127 -35.72 31.58 0.36
N SER A 128 -35.89 30.57 -0.51
CA SER A 128 -37.00 30.55 -1.45
C SER A 128 -37.35 29.14 -1.90
N ALA A 129 -38.57 28.73 -1.61
CA ALA A 129 -39.13 27.46 -2.02
C ALA A 129 -40.55 27.66 -2.54
N LYS A 130 -40.90 27.02 -3.65
CA LYS A 130 -42.28 27.02 -4.15
C LYS A 130 -42.66 25.66 -4.68
N ILE A 131 -43.96 25.38 -4.77
CA ILE A 131 -44.47 24.17 -5.41
C ILE A 131 -45.23 24.56 -6.66
N VAL A 132 -44.88 23.97 -7.79
CA VAL A 132 -45.56 24.17 -9.08
C VAL A 132 -45.82 22.81 -9.70
N HIS A 133 -47.10 22.48 -9.93
CA HIS A 133 -47.53 21.20 -10.50
C HIS A 133 -46.97 19.98 -9.74
N GLY A 134 -46.97 20.05 -8.40
CA GLY A 134 -46.42 18.98 -7.55
C GLY A 134 -44.90 18.83 -7.54
N ILE A 135 -44.15 19.86 -7.99
CA ILE A 135 -42.69 19.89 -7.98
C ILE A 135 -42.23 20.95 -6.99
N LEU A 136 -41.44 20.56 -5.98
CA LEU A 136 -40.72 21.50 -5.13
C LEU A 136 -39.61 22.15 -5.94
N ARG A 137 -39.53 23.47 -5.94
CA ARG A 137 -38.50 24.23 -6.64
C ARG A 137 -37.83 25.20 -5.69
N ALA A 138 -36.51 25.16 -5.64
CA ALA A 138 -35.73 26.26 -5.13
C ALA A 138 -35.73 27.37 -6.19
N THR A 139 -36.15 28.58 -5.85
CA THR A 139 -36.26 29.70 -6.80
C THR A 139 -35.11 30.70 -6.73
N PHE A 140 -34.06 30.33 -6.01
CA PHE A 140 -32.85 31.10 -5.77
C PHE A 140 -31.66 30.14 -5.89
N GLY A 141 -30.50 30.64 -6.32
CA GLY A 141 -29.31 29.82 -6.58
C GLY A 141 -29.37 29.00 -7.86
N GLU A 142 -29.18 27.69 -7.74
CA GLU A 142 -29.06 26.72 -8.85
C GLU A 142 -30.41 26.29 -9.47
N GLU A 143 -31.52 26.89 -9.02
CA GLU A 143 -32.89 26.58 -9.49
C GLU A 143 -33.28 25.09 -9.39
N GLU A 144 -32.83 24.42 -8.33
CA GLU A 144 -33.02 23.00 -8.11
C GLU A 144 -34.49 22.58 -7.94
N SER A 145 -34.80 21.33 -8.24
CA SER A 145 -36.17 20.82 -8.31
C SER A 145 -36.31 19.39 -7.83
N LEU A 146 -37.44 19.08 -7.19
CA LEU A 146 -37.74 17.74 -6.70
C LEU A 146 -39.21 17.38 -6.94
N VAL A 147 -39.43 16.35 -7.77
CA VAL A 147 -40.74 15.75 -8.01
C VAL A 147 -41.09 14.83 -6.86
N PHE A 148 -42.26 15.05 -6.23
CA PHE A 148 -42.65 14.30 -5.03
C PHE A 148 -43.02 12.84 -5.28
N ALA A 149 -43.49 12.50 -6.49
CA ALA A 149 -43.98 11.15 -6.80
C ALA A 149 -42.88 10.08 -6.59
N GLY A 150 -43.21 9.03 -5.80
CA GLY A 150 -42.30 7.92 -5.52
C GLY A 150 -41.20 8.21 -4.49
N LYS A 151 -41.27 9.36 -3.81
CA LYS A 151 -40.30 9.81 -2.80
C LYS A 151 -40.91 9.87 -1.39
N GLU A 152 -41.98 9.13 -1.14
CA GLU A 152 -42.64 9.10 0.16
C GLU A 152 -41.64 8.68 1.25
N GLY A 153 -41.57 9.42 2.35
CA GLY A 153 -40.62 9.20 3.44
C GLY A 153 -39.19 9.68 3.18
N TRP A 154 -38.93 10.40 2.08
CA TRP A 154 -37.65 11.12 1.91
C TRP A 154 -37.56 12.25 2.93
N GLU A 155 -36.32 12.54 3.34
CA GLU A 155 -36.00 13.73 4.13
C GLU A 155 -35.08 14.65 3.34
N VAL A 156 -35.51 15.90 3.17
CA VAL A 156 -34.82 16.89 2.33
C VAL A 156 -34.66 18.23 3.04
N GLU A 157 -33.67 18.99 2.61
CA GLU A 157 -33.39 20.34 3.04
C GLU A 157 -33.14 21.21 1.83
N ILE A 158 -33.66 22.43 1.85
CA ILE A 158 -33.22 23.50 0.96
C ILE A 158 -32.27 24.38 1.77
N ASP A 159 -31.02 24.44 1.34
CA ASP A 159 -29.99 25.21 2.04
C ASP A 159 -30.09 26.72 1.74
N GLU A 160 -29.18 27.49 2.33
CA GLU A 160 -29.12 28.95 2.13
C GLU A 160 -28.75 29.38 0.71
N ASN A 161 -28.11 28.49 -0.06
CA ASN A 161 -27.75 28.72 -1.47
C ASN A 161 -28.88 28.30 -2.42
N GLY A 162 -29.94 27.67 -1.91
CA GLY A 162 -31.03 27.16 -2.74
C GLY A 162 -30.74 25.79 -3.35
N GLU A 163 -29.82 25.01 -2.77
CA GLU A 163 -29.63 23.61 -3.13
C GLU A 163 -30.59 22.71 -2.37
N ILE A 164 -31.23 21.78 -3.08
CA ILE A 164 -32.04 20.70 -2.54
C ILE A 164 -31.13 19.52 -2.20
N ASN A 165 -31.03 19.24 -0.90
CA ASN A 165 -30.19 18.21 -0.33
C ASN A 165 -31.04 17.08 0.27
N HIS A 166 -30.83 15.85 -0.20
CA HIS A 166 -31.36 14.65 0.43
C HIS A 166 -30.46 14.23 1.59
N LEU A 167 -31.04 14.05 2.78
CA LEU A 167 -30.31 13.88 4.05
C LEU A 167 -30.03 12.41 4.40
N GLY A 168 -30.20 11.49 3.46
CA GLY A 168 -29.72 10.12 3.55
C GLY A 168 -30.43 9.16 4.50
N LEU A 169 -31.63 9.51 4.97
CA LEU A 169 -32.40 8.68 5.89
C LEU A 169 -33.19 7.54 5.22
N LYS A 170 -33.15 7.42 3.89
CA LYS A 170 -33.85 6.39 3.11
C LYS A 170 -33.03 5.95 1.90
N GLU A 171 -33.17 4.69 1.51
CA GLU A 171 -32.64 4.15 0.25
C GLU A 171 -33.26 4.88 -0.96
N ILE A 172 -32.43 5.12 -1.98
CA ILE A 172 -32.84 5.80 -3.23
C ILE A 172 -32.88 4.78 -4.35
N GLN A 173 -34.07 4.58 -4.91
CA GLN A 173 -34.27 3.80 -6.12
C GLN A 173 -34.03 4.68 -7.34
N GLU A 174 -33.17 4.29 -8.28
CA GLU A 174 -32.93 5.05 -9.52
C GLU A 174 -34.24 5.29 -10.27
N SER A 175 -35.17 4.34 -10.25
CA SER A 175 -36.49 4.47 -10.89
C SER A 175 -37.39 5.54 -10.28
N SER A 176 -37.08 6.04 -9.08
CA SER A 176 -37.81 7.14 -8.42
C SER A 176 -37.31 8.54 -8.82
N ILE A 177 -36.18 8.61 -9.54
CA ILE A 177 -35.56 9.86 -9.98
C ILE A 177 -36.15 10.23 -11.35
N SER A 178 -36.90 11.32 -11.37
CA SER A 178 -37.53 11.91 -12.55
C SER A 178 -36.50 12.70 -13.38
N PHE A 179 -36.80 12.91 -14.66
CA PHE A 179 -36.03 13.83 -15.50
C PHE A 179 -36.13 15.28 -15.00
N GLU A 180 -37.19 15.63 -14.29
CA GLU A 180 -37.36 16.98 -13.70
C GLU A 180 -36.68 17.12 -12.33
N ASP A 181 -36.05 16.07 -11.81
CA ASP A 181 -35.30 16.17 -10.55
C ASP A 181 -33.93 16.81 -10.78
N SER A 182 -33.57 17.71 -9.86
CA SER A 182 -32.27 18.33 -9.69
C SER A 182 -32.01 18.49 -8.20
N PHE A 183 -31.18 17.63 -7.61
CA PHE A 183 -30.88 17.61 -6.16
C PHE A 183 -29.53 16.91 -5.89
N THR A 184 -29.04 16.99 -4.65
CA THR A 184 -27.81 16.31 -4.20
C THR A 184 -28.08 15.38 -3.01
N ILE A 185 -27.49 14.17 -3.02
CA ILE A 185 -27.50 13.28 -1.85
C ILE A 185 -26.38 13.73 -0.91
N GLN A 186 -26.69 14.32 0.24
CA GLN A 186 -25.65 14.93 1.09
C GLN A 186 -24.98 13.93 2.05
N GLU A 187 -25.75 12.98 2.57
CA GLU A 187 -25.29 11.96 3.51
C GLU A 187 -25.15 10.60 2.83
N GLU A 188 -24.41 9.68 3.46
CA GLU A 188 -24.20 8.34 2.90
C GLU A 188 -25.51 7.57 2.82
N THR A 189 -25.80 6.95 1.68
CA THR A 189 -27.09 6.31 1.39
C THR A 189 -26.93 5.17 0.40
N ALA A 190 -27.74 4.11 0.57
CA ALA A 190 -27.84 3.07 -0.44
C ALA A 190 -28.62 3.55 -1.67
N TYR A 191 -27.96 3.53 -2.82
CA TYR A 191 -28.51 3.77 -4.14
C TYR A 191 -28.74 2.44 -4.85
N ILE A 192 -29.95 2.23 -5.34
CA ILE A 192 -30.37 0.98 -5.99
C ILE A 192 -30.58 1.27 -7.47
N GLY A 193 -29.65 0.76 -8.30
CA GLY A 193 -29.66 0.92 -9.74
C GLY A 193 -30.81 0.15 -10.41
N LYS A 194 -31.15 0.49 -11.66
CA LYS A 194 -32.19 -0.21 -12.43
C LYS A 194 -31.96 -1.71 -12.63
N ASP A 195 -30.71 -2.14 -12.57
CA ASP A 195 -30.28 -3.54 -12.66
C ASP A 195 -30.33 -4.28 -11.30
N GLY A 196 -30.69 -3.57 -10.22
CA GLY A 196 -30.74 -4.11 -8.87
C GLY A 196 -29.42 -4.05 -8.11
N SER A 197 -28.36 -3.46 -8.70
CA SER A 197 -27.11 -3.18 -8.00
C SER A 197 -27.36 -2.23 -6.83
N VAL A 198 -26.67 -2.44 -5.71
CA VAL A 198 -26.77 -1.60 -4.51
C VAL A 198 -25.40 -0.99 -4.27
N LEU A 199 -25.33 0.34 -4.31
CA LEU A 199 -24.11 1.12 -4.17
C LEU A 199 -24.26 2.07 -2.99
N SER A 200 -23.23 2.22 -2.16
CA SER A 200 -23.19 3.31 -1.17
C SER A 200 -22.80 4.60 -1.87
N VAL A 201 -23.62 5.65 -1.79
CA VAL A 201 -23.34 6.95 -2.41
C VAL A 201 -23.42 8.08 -1.41
N LYS A 202 -22.58 9.09 -1.59
CA LYS A 202 -22.59 10.34 -0.83
C LYS A 202 -22.13 11.49 -1.74
N SER A 203 -22.75 12.65 -1.58
CA SER A 203 -22.51 13.87 -2.37
C SER A 203 -22.67 13.68 -3.88
N LEU A 204 -23.47 12.68 -4.29
CA LEU A 204 -23.84 12.44 -5.68
C LEU A 204 -25.04 13.32 -6.04
N SER A 205 -24.91 14.08 -7.13
CA SER A 205 -25.97 14.97 -7.62
C SER A 205 -26.70 14.34 -8.81
N PHE A 206 -27.94 14.77 -9.01
CA PHE A 206 -28.78 14.36 -10.13
C PHE A 206 -29.30 15.58 -10.85
N ARG A 207 -29.37 15.53 -12.17
CA ARG A 207 -30.06 16.52 -13.02
C ARG A 207 -30.52 15.85 -14.29
N ASN A 208 -31.69 16.17 -14.81
CA ASN A 208 -32.16 15.63 -16.10
C ASN A 208 -32.11 14.08 -16.16
N GLY A 209 -32.39 13.41 -15.03
CA GLY A 209 -32.30 11.94 -14.91
C GLY A 209 -30.89 11.35 -14.98
N GLN A 210 -29.84 12.18 -14.92
CA GLN A 210 -28.43 11.80 -14.99
C GLN A 210 -27.72 12.11 -13.67
N SER A 211 -27.02 11.13 -13.12
CA SER A 211 -26.11 11.30 -11.99
C SER A 211 -24.83 12.01 -12.42
N TYR A 212 -24.32 12.91 -11.59
CA TYR A 212 -23.09 13.64 -11.84
C TYR A 212 -22.46 14.15 -10.53
N VAL A 213 -21.18 14.53 -10.59
CA VAL A 213 -20.49 15.26 -9.54
C VAL A 213 -20.45 16.73 -9.93
N LYS A 214 -20.99 17.61 -9.07
CA LYS A 214 -20.97 19.06 -9.25
C LYS A 214 -19.54 19.60 -9.26
N LEU A 215 -19.32 20.66 -10.03
CA LEU A 215 -18.05 21.39 -10.03
C LEU A 215 -17.68 21.84 -8.61
N GLY A 216 -16.44 21.60 -8.21
CA GLY A 216 -15.91 21.94 -6.89
C GLY A 216 -16.22 20.92 -5.79
N ASN A 217 -17.01 19.89 -6.08
CA ASN A 217 -17.42 18.89 -5.11
C ASN A 217 -16.67 17.56 -5.29
N THR A 218 -16.62 16.81 -4.19
CA THR A 218 -16.21 15.40 -4.16
C THR A 218 -17.43 14.54 -3.88
N ALA A 219 -17.68 13.55 -4.71
CA ALA A 219 -18.66 12.50 -4.44
C ALA A 219 -17.96 11.21 -4.02
N ARG A 220 -18.58 10.45 -3.12
CA ARG A 220 -18.15 9.09 -2.79
C ARG A 220 -19.16 8.10 -3.36
N ILE A 221 -18.64 7.10 -4.05
CA ILE A 221 -19.41 5.99 -4.61
C ILE A 221 -18.66 4.71 -4.23
N ASP A 222 -19.21 3.93 -3.30
CA ASP A 222 -18.56 2.79 -2.65
C ASP A 222 -17.14 3.10 -2.17
N PHE A 223 -16.15 2.52 -2.85
CA PHE A 223 -14.72 2.63 -2.61
C PHE A 223 -14.03 3.55 -3.63
N TYR A 224 -14.74 4.58 -4.10
CA TYR A 224 -14.22 5.63 -4.98
C TYR A 224 -14.58 7.01 -4.44
N GLU A 225 -13.58 7.86 -4.31
CA GLU A 225 -13.77 9.31 -4.21
C GLU A 225 -13.54 9.95 -5.58
N ILE A 226 -14.51 10.72 -6.05
CA ILE A 226 -14.50 11.34 -7.38
C ILE A 226 -14.56 12.84 -7.20
N LEU A 227 -13.53 13.53 -7.68
CA LEU A 227 -13.38 14.98 -7.54
C LEU A 227 -13.56 15.68 -8.89
N ALA A 228 -14.52 16.60 -8.94
CA ALA A 228 -14.83 17.42 -10.10
C ALA A 228 -14.20 18.81 -9.98
N GLU A 229 -12.87 18.92 -10.21
CA GLU A 229 -12.13 20.18 -9.97
C GLU A 229 -12.45 21.30 -10.97
N THR A 230 -12.50 20.98 -12.26
CA THR A 230 -12.58 22.00 -13.34
C THR A 230 -13.88 21.95 -14.12
N ASN A 231 -14.54 20.80 -14.15
CA ASN A 231 -15.78 20.57 -14.86
C ASN A 231 -16.63 19.58 -14.07
N PRO A 232 -17.97 19.61 -14.19
CA PRO A 232 -18.80 18.53 -13.70
C PRO A 232 -18.44 17.22 -14.40
N ILE A 233 -18.63 16.10 -13.69
CA ILE A 233 -18.30 14.75 -14.16
C ILE A 233 -19.58 13.93 -14.15
N ASP A 234 -20.02 13.45 -15.31
CA ASP A 234 -21.19 12.59 -15.39
C ASP A 234 -20.82 11.17 -14.92
N ILE A 235 -21.67 10.57 -14.10
CA ILE A 235 -21.45 9.24 -13.54
C ILE A 235 -22.43 8.28 -14.16
N HIS A 236 -21.95 7.15 -14.69
CA HIS A 236 -22.80 6.12 -15.28
C HIS A 236 -22.57 4.78 -14.59
N PHE A 237 -23.66 4.07 -14.29
CA PHE A 237 -23.63 2.72 -13.74
C PHE A 237 -24.01 1.72 -14.83
N ASN A 238 -23.16 0.73 -15.07
CA ASN A 238 -23.36 -0.33 -16.07
C ASN A 238 -23.89 0.16 -17.45
N PRO A 239 -23.26 1.18 -18.08
CA PRO A 239 -23.79 1.73 -19.32
C PRO A 239 -23.67 0.73 -20.50
N LEU A 240 -24.76 0.56 -21.25
CA LEU A 240 -24.79 -0.29 -22.44
C LEU A 240 -24.03 0.31 -23.64
N ILE A 241 -23.87 1.63 -23.65
CA ILE A 241 -23.22 2.39 -24.73
C ILE A 241 -22.23 3.36 -24.08
N LYS A 242 -21.06 3.56 -24.70
CA LYS A 242 -20.06 4.51 -24.21
C LYS A 242 -20.64 5.93 -24.19
N PRO A 243 -20.68 6.61 -23.02
CA PRO A 243 -21.16 7.97 -22.91
C PRO A 243 -20.29 8.98 -23.66
N GLU A 244 -20.80 10.20 -23.82
CA GLU A 244 -20.07 11.37 -24.34
C GLU A 244 -19.70 12.32 -23.19
N GLY A 245 -18.77 13.26 -23.42
CA GLY A 245 -18.38 14.26 -22.41
C GLY A 245 -17.30 13.80 -21.42
N ASN A 246 -17.23 14.46 -20.27
CA ASN A 246 -16.38 14.07 -19.15
C ASN A 246 -17.17 13.10 -18.27
N TYR A 247 -16.71 11.85 -18.17
CA TYR A 247 -17.47 10.86 -17.40
C TYR A 247 -16.58 9.83 -16.71
N ILE A 248 -17.21 9.18 -15.72
CA ILE A 248 -16.78 7.90 -15.18
C ILE A 248 -17.94 6.91 -15.33
N ALA A 249 -17.67 5.79 -15.98
CA ALA A 249 -18.56 4.64 -16.02
C ALA A 249 -18.06 3.57 -15.06
N ILE A 250 -18.92 3.11 -14.16
CA ILE A 250 -18.62 2.09 -13.15
C ILE A 250 -19.43 0.84 -13.49
N SER A 251 -18.75 -0.31 -13.49
CA SER A 251 -19.35 -1.62 -13.74
C SER A 251 -18.59 -2.73 -13.04
N ASP A 252 -19.18 -3.92 -12.98
CA ASP A 252 -18.50 -5.13 -12.48
C ASP A 252 -17.26 -5.50 -13.33
N ALA A 253 -17.26 -5.11 -14.61
CA ALA A 253 -16.13 -5.32 -15.51
C ALA A 253 -14.96 -4.35 -15.26
N GLY A 254 -15.18 -3.27 -14.52
CA GLY A 254 -14.20 -2.26 -14.18
C GLY A 254 -14.68 -0.83 -14.40
N LEU A 255 -13.77 0.07 -14.79
CA LEU A 255 -14.03 1.51 -14.93
C LEU A 255 -13.72 1.99 -16.35
N ASP A 256 -14.50 2.93 -16.88
CA ASP A 256 -14.15 3.68 -18.08
C ASP A 256 -14.12 5.17 -17.74
N ILE A 257 -12.96 5.80 -17.89
CA ILE A 257 -12.72 7.20 -17.55
C ILE A 257 -12.41 7.95 -18.83
N ARG A 258 -13.16 9.01 -19.10
CA ARG A 258 -13.01 9.78 -20.33
C ARG A 258 -13.10 11.26 -20.05
N THR A 259 -12.27 12.02 -20.77
CA THR A 259 -12.31 13.48 -20.75
C THR A 259 -12.50 14.07 -22.13
N THR A 260 -13.04 15.29 -22.16
CA THR A 260 -12.99 16.21 -23.29
C THR A 260 -11.67 16.99 -23.30
N LYS A 261 -11.41 17.76 -24.36
CA LYS A 261 -10.14 18.51 -24.51
C LYS A 261 -9.84 19.49 -23.38
N ASP A 262 -10.87 20.05 -22.75
CA ASP A 262 -10.75 20.98 -21.63
C ASP A 262 -11.15 20.32 -20.30
N GLY A 263 -11.37 19.01 -20.34
CA GLY A 263 -11.87 18.20 -19.23
C GLY A 263 -10.78 17.71 -18.29
N THR A 264 -11.18 17.46 -17.05
CA THR A 264 -10.36 16.78 -16.04
C THR A 264 -11.27 15.88 -15.22
N VAL A 265 -10.83 14.65 -15.01
CA VAL A 265 -11.48 13.68 -14.14
C VAL A 265 -10.42 13.16 -13.18
N LYS A 266 -10.70 13.29 -11.88
CA LYS A 266 -9.87 12.72 -10.82
C LYS A 266 -10.69 11.73 -10.01
N ILE A 267 -10.11 10.56 -9.79
CA ILE A 267 -10.69 9.49 -8.98
C ILE A 267 -9.61 8.88 -8.07
N ASP A 268 -9.98 8.71 -6.80
CA ASP A 268 -9.16 8.11 -5.76
C ASP A 268 -9.85 6.82 -5.30
N PRO A 269 -9.44 5.64 -5.81
CA PRO A 269 -9.83 4.36 -5.24
C PRO A 269 -9.41 4.27 -3.76
N LEU A 270 -10.35 3.88 -2.89
CA LEU A 270 -10.15 3.81 -1.45
C LEU A 270 -9.71 2.41 -0.98
N PRO A 271 -9.05 2.30 0.19
CA PRO A 271 -8.84 1.03 0.87
C PRO A 271 -10.12 0.20 0.95
N GLY A 272 -10.03 -1.09 0.63
CA GLY A 272 -11.18 -1.99 0.47
C GLY A 272 -11.62 -2.20 -0.98
N ASN A 273 -11.12 -1.40 -1.93
CA ASN A 273 -11.47 -1.54 -3.33
C ASN A 273 -11.01 -2.89 -3.93
N LEU A 274 -11.96 -3.73 -4.33
CA LEU A 274 -11.67 -5.07 -4.85
C LEU A 274 -11.19 -5.09 -6.30
N LEU A 275 -11.57 -4.10 -7.13
CA LEU A 275 -11.07 -4.00 -8.52
C LEU A 275 -9.53 -3.84 -8.52
N PHE A 276 -9.03 -3.04 -7.58
CA PHE A 276 -7.61 -2.74 -7.42
C PHE A 276 -6.90 -3.62 -6.37
N ASN A 277 -7.61 -4.57 -5.74
CA ASN A 277 -7.08 -5.42 -4.65
C ASN A 277 -6.45 -4.59 -3.51
N MET A 278 -7.10 -3.50 -3.11
CA MET A 278 -6.69 -2.61 -2.02
C MET A 278 -7.04 -3.19 -0.64
N VAL A 279 -6.75 -4.48 -0.46
CA VAL A 279 -7.12 -5.28 0.70
C VAL A 279 -5.92 -6.06 1.22
N LYS A 280 -6.05 -6.56 2.45
CA LYS A 280 -5.15 -7.52 3.08
C LYS A 280 -5.94 -8.63 3.75
N ARG A 281 -5.26 -9.73 4.08
CA ARG A 281 -5.85 -10.86 4.80
C ARG A 281 -5.87 -10.59 6.30
N GLN A 282 -7.02 -10.80 6.91
CA GLN A 282 -7.15 -10.92 8.35
C GLN A 282 -7.46 -12.39 8.69
N TYR A 283 -6.45 -13.10 9.19
CA TYR A 283 -6.58 -14.53 9.49
C TYR A 283 -7.35 -14.77 10.80
N GLU A 284 -8.14 -15.83 10.82
CA GLU A 284 -8.74 -16.36 12.04
C GLU A 284 -7.69 -17.04 12.92
N LYS A 285 -7.92 -17.04 14.23
CA LYS A 285 -7.08 -17.72 15.23
C LYS A 285 -7.80 -18.95 15.78
N ASP A 286 -7.04 -20.01 16.06
CA ASP A 286 -7.53 -21.18 16.79
C ASP A 286 -7.63 -20.93 18.31
N GLU A 287 -8.02 -21.96 19.07
CA GLU A 287 -8.17 -21.90 20.52
C GLU A 287 -6.86 -21.57 21.26
N ASP A 288 -5.71 -21.86 20.65
CA ASP A 288 -4.37 -21.58 21.17
C ASP A 288 -3.82 -20.21 20.70
N GLY A 289 -4.61 -19.46 19.93
CA GLY A 289 -4.24 -18.16 19.39
C GLY A 289 -3.35 -18.21 18.14
N LYS A 290 -3.16 -19.37 17.51
CA LYS A 290 -2.40 -19.53 16.27
C LYS A 290 -3.25 -19.24 15.04
N LEU A 291 -2.63 -18.66 14.02
CA LEU A 291 -3.29 -18.29 12.77
C LEU A 291 -3.65 -19.54 11.94
N ILE A 292 -4.85 -19.56 11.37
CA ILE A 292 -5.35 -20.66 10.55
C ILE A 292 -5.16 -20.32 9.06
N LYS A 293 -4.31 -21.09 8.37
CA LYS A 293 -3.85 -20.79 7.01
C LYS A 293 -4.94 -20.49 5.98
N ASP A 294 -5.98 -21.31 5.94
CA ASP A 294 -7.02 -21.23 4.91
C ASP A 294 -8.29 -20.51 5.42
N LYS A 295 -8.22 -19.83 6.56
CA LYS A 295 -9.34 -19.08 7.14
C LYS A 295 -8.96 -17.63 7.35
N PHE A 296 -9.40 -16.78 6.45
CA PHE A 296 -9.21 -15.34 6.54
C PHE A 296 -10.38 -14.60 5.90
N THR A 297 -10.53 -13.33 6.26
CA THR A 297 -11.38 -12.38 5.56
C THR A 297 -10.51 -11.32 4.87
N TRP A 298 -11.05 -10.73 3.80
CA TRP A 298 -10.45 -9.55 3.18
C TRP A 298 -10.88 -8.31 3.94
N VAL A 299 -9.92 -7.52 4.40
CA VAL A 299 -10.15 -6.23 5.04
C VAL A 299 -9.41 -5.13 4.28
N PRO A 300 -9.89 -3.88 4.33
CA PRO A 300 -9.15 -2.74 3.77
C PRO A 300 -7.70 -2.70 4.24
N ASP A 301 -6.77 -2.45 3.32
CA ASP A 301 -5.38 -2.12 3.66
C ASP A 301 -5.18 -0.61 3.51
N GLU A 302 -5.24 0.12 4.63
CA GLU A 302 -5.10 1.58 4.69
C GLU A 302 -3.76 2.12 4.16
N ARG A 303 -2.80 1.23 3.90
CA ARG A 303 -1.50 1.57 3.32
C ARG A 303 -1.54 1.62 1.79
N ASP A 304 -2.50 0.95 1.15
CA ASP A 304 -2.60 0.98 -0.32
C ASP A 304 -3.12 2.34 -0.77
N THR A 305 -2.39 3.00 -1.68
CA THR A 305 -2.79 4.32 -2.19
C THR A 305 -2.71 4.37 -3.71
N LEU A 306 -3.79 4.86 -4.33
CA LEU A 306 -3.87 5.12 -5.76
C LEU A 306 -4.71 6.38 -6.00
N SER A 307 -4.19 7.31 -6.81
CA SER A 307 -4.94 8.42 -7.38
C SER A 307 -4.78 8.39 -8.89
N ILE A 308 -5.88 8.57 -9.62
CA ILE A 308 -5.91 8.56 -11.08
C ILE A 308 -6.48 9.90 -11.56
N THR A 309 -5.70 10.60 -12.38
CA THR A 309 -6.11 11.85 -13.03
C THR A 309 -6.01 11.69 -14.53
N VAL A 310 -7.13 11.82 -15.24
CA VAL A 310 -7.22 11.85 -16.70
C VAL A 310 -7.61 13.26 -17.13
N LEU A 311 -6.92 13.84 -18.10
CA LEU A 311 -7.16 15.20 -18.55
C LEU A 311 -6.96 15.37 -20.06
N GLY A 312 -7.56 16.42 -20.61
CA GLY A 312 -7.18 16.93 -21.93
C GLY A 312 -7.63 16.10 -23.13
N GLY A 313 -8.66 15.26 -22.99
CA GLY A 313 -9.20 14.43 -24.07
C GLY A 313 -8.78 12.96 -23.99
N ASP A 314 -7.91 12.61 -23.05
CA ASP A 314 -7.46 11.23 -22.85
C ASP A 314 -8.56 10.36 -22.23
N ASN A 315 -8.36 9.05 -22.41
CA ASN A 315 -9.26 8.02 -21.90
C ASN A 315 -8.46 6.90 -21.24
N LEU A 316 -9.01 6.34 -20.16
CA LEU A 316 -8.43 5.24 -19.42
C LEU A 316 -9.53 4.23 -19.10
N GLU A 317 -9.38 3.03 -19.64
CA GLU A 317 -10.25 1.90 -19.35
C GLU A 317 -9.53 0.97 -18.36
N VAL A 318 -10.12 0.75 -17.19
CA VAL A 318 -9.67 -0.19 -16.16
C VAL A 318 -10.47 -1.46 -16.29
N ILE A 319 -9.80 -2.59 -16.53
CA ILE A 319 -10.43 -3.87 -16.80
C ILE A 319 -10.12 -4.82 -15.66
N SER A 320 -11.18 -5.35 -15.02
CA SER A 320 -11.06 -6.41 -14.02
C SER A 320 -10.54 -7.68 -14.67
N ARG A 321 -9.59 -8.35 -14.01
CA ARG A 321 -9.09 -9.67 -14.39
C ARG A 321 -9.12 -10.65 -13.21
N ALA A 322 -9.97 -10.37 -12.23
CA ALA A 322 -10.07 -11.15 -10.99
C ALA A 322 -10.46 -12.62 -11.25
N GLU A 323 -11.34 -12.89 -12.22
CA GLU A 323 -11.70 -14.28 -12.61
C GLU A 323 -10.52 -15.10 -13.12
N ALA A 324 -9.48 -14.43 -13.66
CA ALA A 324 -8.24 -15.05 -14.10
C ALA A 324 -7.14 -15.00 -13.03
N GLU A 325 -7.48 -14.61 -11.80
CA GLU A 325 -6.58 -14.40 -10.67
C GLU A 325 -5.46 -13.37 -10.96
N LYS A 326 -5.76 -12.38 -11.81
CA LYS A 326 -4.83 -11.35 -12.24
C LYS A 326 -5.19 -9.95 -11.76
N THR A 327 -4.17 -9.12 -11.57
CA THR A 327 -4.28 -7.68 -11.26
C THR A 327 -5.01 -6.95 -12.38
N PRO A 328 -5.66 -5.80 -12.12
CA PRO A 328 -6.38 -5.07 -13.17
C PRO A 328 -5.45 -4.61 -14.31
N LEU A 329 -6.03 -4.53 -15.51
CA LEU A 329 -5.36 -3.97 -16.69
C LEU A 329 -5.92 -2.59 -16.98
N LEU A 330 -5.04 -1.59 -17.02
CA LEU A 330 -5.33 -0.23 -17.45
C LEU A 330 -4.95 -0.09 -18.92
N ARG A 331 -5.93 0.23 -19.74
CA ARG A 331 -5.77 0.50 -21.17
C ARG A 331 -5.95 1.99 -21.41
N HIS A 332 -4.83 2.65 -21.62
CA HIS A 332 -4.80 4.05 -22.00
C HIS A 332 -5.05 4.24 -23.50
N GLN A 333 -5.93 5.19 -23.84
CA GLN A 333 -6.15 5.65 -25.21
C GLN A 333 -5.83 7.13 -25.31
N ASN A 334 -4.77 7.46 -26.05
CA ASN A 334 -4.33 8.83 -26.24
C ASN A 334 -5.34 9.63 -27.07
N GLY A 335 -5.94 10.64 -26.45
CA GLY A 335 -6.76 11.66 -27.09
C GLY A 335 -6.03 12.99 -27.30
N GLY A 336 -4.77 13.09 -26.87
CA GLY A 336 -3.95 14.30 -26.95
C GLY A 336 -3.78 15.02 -25.61
N GLY A 337 -4.20 14.38 -24.52
CA GLY A 337 -4.13 14.91 -23.16
C GLY A 337 -3.03 14.26 -22.33
N LYS A 338 -3.34 14.02 -21.05
CA LYS A 338 -2.45 13.34 -20.11
C LYS A 338 -3.24 12.41 -19.19
N THR A 339 -2.63 11.27 -18.85
CA THR A 339 -3.05 10.42 -17.73
C THR A 339 -1.94 10.39 -16.70
N SER A 340 -2.26 10.72 -15.44
CA SER A 340 -1.32 10.70 -14.31
C SER A 340 -1.85 9.74 -13.25
N LEU A 341 -0.98 8.91 -12.69
CA LEU A 341 -1.29 8.02 -11.58
C LEU A 341 -0.29 8.27 -10.46
N GLU A 342 -0.80 8.53 -9.26
CA GLU A 342 0.00 8.51 -8.03
C GLU A 342 -0.25 7.17 -7.36
N ASN A 343 0.77 6.31 -7.29
CA ASN A 343 0.62 4.92 -6.92
C ASN A 343 1.63 4.53 -5.83
N GLY A 344 1.18 4.48 -4.58
CA GLY A 344 2.06 4.32 -3.42
C GLY A 344 3.03 5.50 -3.31
N ARG A 345 4.33 5.19 -3.40
CA ARG A 345 5.41 6.19 -3.40
C ARG A 345 5.85 6.61 -4.82
N MET A 346 5.25 6.04 -5.86
CA MET A 346 5.64 6.28 -7.26
C MET A 346 4.62 7.17 -7.98
N GLY A 347 5.08 7.88 -9.01
CA GLY A 347 4.23 8.56 -9.98
C GLY A 347 4.38 7.95 -11.38
N ILE A 348 3.29 7.90 -12.13
CA ILE A 348 3.25 7.40 -13.51
C ILE A 348 2.56 8.46 -14.35
N ASN A 349 3.18 8.89 -15.45
CA ASN A 349 2.57 9.82 -16.39
C ASN A 349 2.61 9.27 -17.80
N VAL A 350 1.48 9.35 -18.49
CA VAL A 350 1.37 9.08 -19.92
C VAL A 350 0.94 10.37 -20.61
N GLN A 351 1.77 10.87 -21.52
CA GLN A 351 1.49 12.09 -22.27
C GLN A 351 2.20 12.05 -23.62
N GLU A 352 1.53 12.45 -24.69
CA GLU A 352 2.14 12.56 -26.04
C GLU A 352 2.87 11.29 -26.50
N GLY A 353 2.34 10.12 -26.11
CA GLY A 353 2.95 8.82 -26.43
C GLY A 353 4.24 8.49 -25.68
N LYS A 354 4.54 9.21 -24.60
CA LYS A 354 5.64 8.91 -23.69
C LYS A 354 5.10 8.47 -22.35
N LEU A 355 5.62 7.34 -21.87
CA LEU A 355 5.49 6.91 -20.48
C LEU A 355 6.66 7.50 -19.68
N THR A 356 6.35 8.20 -18.59
CA THR A 356 7.33 8.75 -17.66
C THR A 356 7.07 8.20 -16.27
N MET A 357 8.07 7.53 -15.70
CA MET A 357 8.06 7.06 -14.32
C MET A 357 8.71 8.12 -13.43
N ILE A 358 8.02 8.53 -12.37
CA ILE A 358 8.57 9.31 -11.26
C ILE A 358 8.86 8.30 -10.15
N PRO A 359 10.13 7.92 -9.92
CA PRO A 359 10.47 6.96 -8.89
C PRO A 359 10.19 7.52 -7.50
N SER A 360 10.07 6.63 -6.52
CA SER A 360 9.98 6.98 -5.11
C SER A 360 11.15 7.86 -4.67
N LYS A 361 10.90 8.77 -3.73
CA LYS A 361 12.00 9.51 -3.07
C LYS A 361 12.79 8.55 -2.17
N PRO A 362 14.13 8.56 -2.21
CA PRO A 362 14.94 7.74 -1.32
C PRO A 362 14.65 8.09 0.13
N PHE A 363 14.70 7.09 1.01
CA PHE A 363 14.62 7.32 2.44
C PHE A 363 15.89 8.02 2.94
N GLU A 364 15.71 9.03 3.79
CA GLU A 364 16.82 9.74 4.41
C GLU A 364 17.36 8.97 5.64
N GLY A 365 18.67 9.13 5.90
CA GLY A 365 19.34 8.62 7.09
C GLY A 365 19.63 7.11 7.10
N LYS A 366 20.25 6.64 8.19
CA LYS A 366 20.62 5.23 8.39
C LYS A 366 19.53 4.35 9.03
N ALA A 367 18.56 5.00 9.65
CA ALA A 367 17.41 4.43 10.34
C ALA A 367 16.36 5.54 10.53
N GLY A 368 15.18 5.19 11.03
CA GLY A 368 14.10 6.14 11.32
C GLY A 368 12.80 5.82 10.59
N PRO A 369 11.78 6.70 10.66
CA PRO A 369 10.48 6.45 10.06
C PRO A 369 10.60 6.15 8.57
N ILE A 370 9.67 5.34 8.09
CA ILE A 370 9.52 4.97 6.68
C ILE A 370 8.10 5.32 6.24
N ASP A 371 7.97 5.73 4.99
CA ASP A 371 6.67 5.89 4.34
C ASP A 371 6.10 4.49 4.06
N GLN A 372 5.01 4.16 4.75
CA GLN A 372 4.40 2.83 4.70
C GLN A 372 3.45 2.65 3.53
N ARG A 373 3.24 3.67 2.69
CA ARG A 373 2.31 3.57 1.57
C ARG A 373 2.75 2.47 0.61
N ASN A 374 1.86 1.53 0.36
CA ASN A 374 1.97 0.49 -0.65
C ASN A 374 1.41 1.02 -1.97
N SER A 375 2.02 0.60 -3.07
CA SER A 375 1.42 0.79 -4.39
C SER A 375 0.33 -0.25 -4.62
N VAL A 376 -0.58 0.05 -5.53
CA VAL A 376 -1.50 -0.90 -6.15
C VAL A 376 -0.80 -1.64 -7.28
N ALA A 377 -0.97 -2.96 -7.29
CA ALA A 377 -0.47 -3.83 -8.35
C ALA A 377 -1.42 -3.80 -9.55
N MET A 378 -0.90 -3.45 -10.73
CA MET A 378 -1.67 -3.31 -11.96
C MET A 378 -0.77 -3.41 -13.19
N GLU A 379 -1.38 -3.60 -14.35
CA GLU A 379 -0.69 -3.44 -15.64
C GLU A 379 -1.24 -2.23 -16.39
N LEU A 380 -0.37 -1.52 -17.11
CA LEU A 380 -0.72 -0.39 -17.95
C LEU A 380 -0.17 -0.59 -19.35
N ILE A 381 -1.06 -0.52 -20.33
CA ILE A 381 -0.76 -0.50 -21.76
C ILE A 381 -1.32 0.78 -22.39
N SER A 382 -0.79 1.16 -23.54
CA SER A 382 -1.25 2.32 -24.28
C SER A 382 -1.27 2.05 -25.78
N ASN A 383 -2.19 2.69 -26.51
CA ASN A 383 -2.17 2.67 -27.97
C ASN A 383 -0.98 3.43 -28.59
N ASN A 384 -0.25 4.22 -27.80
CA ASN A 384 0.87 5.05 -28.28
C ASN A 384 2.26 4.51 -27.92
N PHE A 385 2.38 3.48 -27.07
CA PHE A 385 3.66 2.83 -26.79
C PHE A 385 3.46 1.31 -26.74
N ALA A 386 4.43 0.56 -27.24
CA ALA A 386 4.35 -0.89 -27.32
C ALA A 386 4.68 -1.62 -26.00
N ASP A 387 5.28 -0.90 -25.06
CA ASP A 387 5.75 -1.47 -23.80
C ASP A 387 4.60 -1.65 -22.80
N LEU A 388 4.67 -2.66 -21.95
CA LEU A 388 3.74 -2.88 -20.85
C LEU A 388 4.42 -2.44 -19.55
N LEU A 389 3.77 -1.57 -18.79
CA LEU A 389 4.19 -1.26 -17.42
C LEU A 389 3.45 -2.21 -16.47
N ARG A 390 4.17 -2.85 -15.56
CA ARG A 390 3.59 -3.66 -14.49
C ARG A 390 4.06 -3.13 -13.15
N THR A 391 3.16 -2.97 -12.19
CA THR A 391 3.47 -2.62 -10.80
C THR A 391 3.14 -3.77 -9.85
N SER A 392 3.79 -3.79 -8.68
CA SER A 392 3.45 -4.70 -7.57
C SER A 392 2.88 -3.93 -6.39
N SER A 393 2.46 -4.64 -5.34
CA SER A 393 2.06 -4.02 -4.06
C SER A 393 3.22 -3.40 -3.26
N SER A 394 4.45 -3.74 -3.64
CA SER A 394 5.67 -3.43 -2.91
C SER A 394 6.41 -2.20 -3.46
N ASN A 395 5.73 -1.21 -4.02
CA ASN A 395 6.36 -0.04 -4.66
C ASN A 395 7.40 -0.38 -5.75
N ARG A 396 7.19 -1.48 -6.49
CA ARG A 396 8.05 -1.91 -7.59
C ARG A 396 7.32 -1.87 -8.92
N TYR A 397 8.09 -1.72 -9.99
CA TYR A 397 7.61 -1.78 -11.34
C TYR A 397 8.62 -2.42 -12.30
N LEU A 398 8.08 -2.95 -13.40
CA LEU A 398 8.82 -3.39 -14.58
C LEU A 398 8.21 -2.76 -15.83
N LEU A 399 9.09 -2.34 -16.72
CA LEU A 399 8.74 -2.05 -18.11
C LEU A 399 9.10 -3.27 -18.95
N LEU A 400 8.12 -3.81 -19.66
CA LEU A 400 8.20 -5.05 -20.41
C LEU A 400 8.02 -4.78 -21.90
N ARG A 401 8.87 -5.37 -22.74
CA ARG A 401 8.71 -5.40 -24.20
C ARG A 401 8.70 -6.84 -24.67
N ASN A 402 7.59 -7.29 -25.26
CA ASN A 402 7.38 -8.70 -25.62
C ASN A 402 7.67 -9.64 -24.42
N ASP A 403 7.08 -9.33 -23.27
CA ASP A 403 7.24 -10.03 -21.99
C ASP A 403 8.67 -10.07 -21.41
N LYS A 404 9.61 -9.32 -21.99
CA LYS A 404 10.99 -9.21 -21.49
C LYS A 404 11.19 -7.89 -20.73
N PRO A 405 11.75 -7.93 -19.51
CA PRO A 405 12.12 -6.71 -18.78
C PRO A 405 13.13 -5.88 -19.58
N ILE A 406 12.84 -4.60 -19.77
CA ILE A 406 13.75 -3.63 -20.39
C ILE A 406 14.12 -2.49 -19.43
N GLY A 407 13.45 -2.39 -18.29
CA GLY A 407 13.73 -1.41 -17.24
C GLY A 407 12.82 -1.61 -16.03
N GLY A 408 13.16 -0.99 -14.91
CA GLY A 408 12.37 -1.09 -13.68
C GLY A 408 13.22 -0.88 -12.43
N ASN A 409 12.59 -0.97 -11.27
CA ASN A 409 13.23 -0.93 -9.95
C ASN A 409 13.05 -2.24 -9.17
N SER A 410 12.83 -3.35 -9.87
CA SER A 410 12.52 -4.64 -9.23
C SER A 410 13.65 -5.18 -8.36
N LEU A 411 14.90 -4.81 -8.68
CA LEU A 411 16.11 -5.28 -7.98
C LEU A 411 16.18 -6.80 -7.84
N GLY A 412 15.70 -7.54 -8.85
CA GLY A 412 15.68 -9.01 -8.84
C GLY A 412 14.49 -9.64 -8.12
N LEU A 413 13.58 -8.84 -7.57
CA LEU A 413 12.33 -9.31 -6.95
C LEU A 413 11.20 -9.43 -7.99
N GLU A 414 10.30 -10.39 -7.76
CA GLU A 414 9.16 -10.64 -8.64
C GLU A 414 8.23 -9.42 -8.72
N VAL A 415 7.87 -9.01 -9.93
CA VAL A 415 6.79 -8.05 -10.21
C VAL A 415 5.75 -8.77 -11.06
N SER A 416 4.69 -9.20 -10.40
CA SER A 416 3.74 -10.21 -10.90
C SER A 416 2.39 -9.60 -11.25
N ASP A 417 1.74 -10.13 -12.28
CA ASP A 417 0.35 -9.85 -12.60
C ASP A 417 -0.63 -10.75 -11.83
N PHE A 418 -0.17 -11.71 -11.03
CA PHE A 418 -1.04 -12.54 -10.21
C PHE A 418 -1.45 -11.83 -8.91
N ILE A 419 -2.73 -11.97 -8.54
CA ILE A 419 -3.26 -11.39 -7.29
C ILE A 419 -2.52 -11.98 -6.09
N GLU A 420 -2.35 -13.30 -6.02
CA GLU A 420 -1.71 -13.99 -4.90
C GLU A 420 -0.30 -13.46 -4.58
N SER A 421 0.54 -13.26 -5.62
CA SER A 421 1.89 -12.71 -5.44
C SER A 421 1.89 -11.29 -4.85
N ASN A 422 0.81 -10.52 -5.05
CA ASN A 422 0.66 -9.16 -4.55
C ASN A 422 -0.09 -9.08 -3.21
N MET A 423 -0.64 -10.20 -2.71
CA MET A 423 -1.30 -10.32 -1.41
C MET A 423 -0.36 -10.72 -0.26
N MET A 424 0.93 -10.91 -0.54
CA MET A 424 1.96 -11.00 0.48
C MET A 424 2.30 -9.60 1.03
N LYS A 425 1.52 -9.12 2.00
CA LYS A 425 1.60 -7.72 2.49
C LYS A 425 1.86 -7.58 3.98
N THR A 426 1.65 -8.64 4.76
CA THR A 426 1.65 -8.58 6.23
C THR A 426 2.60 -9.59 6.85
N MET A 427 2.91 -9.39 8.13
CA MET A 427 3.68 -10.36 8.92
C MET A 427 2.88 -11.64 9.17
N ASP A 428 1.56 -11.56 9.25
CA ASP A 428 0.69 -12.71 9.44
C ASP A 428 0.66 -13.60 8.17
N ASP A 429 0.78 -13.01 6.97
CA ASP A 429 0.99 -13.78 5.74
C ASP A 429 2.26 -14.64 5.81
N LEU A 430 3.35 -14.07 6.34
CA LEU A 430 4.60 -14.80 6.54
C LEU A 430 4.45 -15.92 7.59
N ARG A 431 3.84 -15.63 8.75
CA ARG A 431 3.63 -16.61 9.83
C ARG A 431 2.78 -17.80 9.38
N VAL A 432 1.75 -17.54 8.60
CA VAL A 432 0.89 -18.58 8.03
C VAL A 432 1.63 -19.45 7.03
N LYS A 433 2.45 -18.83 6.17
CA LYS A 433 3.17 -19.53 5.11
C LYS A 433 4.41 -20.27 5.61
N HIS A 434 5.08 -19.73 6.64
CA HIS A 434 6.32 -20.21 7.23
C HIS A 434 6.19 -20.37 8.76
N PRO A 435 5.32 -21.27 9.26
CA PRO A 435 4.96 -21.35 10.68
C PRO A 435 6.08 -21.82 11.63
N GLN A 436 7.23 -22.22 11.09
CA GLN A 436 8.40 -22.67 11.86
C GLN A 436 9.35 -21.51 12.21
N ILE A 437 9.16 -20.34 11.59
CA ILE A 437 9.97 -19.14 11.84
C ILE A 437 9.09 -18.16 12.62
N ASP A 438 9.61 -17.64 13.73
CA ASP A 438 8.98 -16.50 14.39
C ASP A 438 9.31 -15.20 13.65
N PHE A 439 8.29 -14.38 13.45
CA PHE A 439 8.41 -13.08 12.78
C PHE A 439 8.00 -11.99 13.75
N SER A 440 8.85 -10.97 13.93
CA SER A 440 8.56 -9.84 14.81
C SER A 440 9.14 -8.52 14.30
N ILE A 441 8.60 -7.42 14.80
CA ILE A 441 9.09 -6.06 14.54
C ILE A 441 10.05 -5.67 15.67
N GLY A 442 11.22 -5.15 15.34
CA GLY A 442 12.24 -4.73 16.31
C GLY A 442 13.65 -5.16 15.91
N MET A 443 14.59 -5.08 16.84
CA MET A 443 15.92 -5.69 16.72
C MET A 443 16.04 -6.81 17.75
N ALA A 444 16.70 -7.91 17.38
CA ALA A 444 17.31 -8.79 18.37
C ALA A 444 18.45 -8.00 19.04
N THR A 445 18.24 -7.47 20.23
CA THR A 445 19.36 -7.07 21.09
C THR A 445 19.25 -7.80 22.42
N PRO A 446 20.22 -8.67 22.75
CA PRO A 446 20.44 -9.17 24.12
C PRO A 446 20.85 -8.04 25.09
N GLU A 447 21.37 -6.93 24.55
CA GLU A 447 21.80 -5.76 25.31
C GLU A 447 20.65 -4.76 25.48
N SER A 448 20.64 -4.05 26.61
CA SER A 448 19.68 -2.96 26.83
C SER A 448 19.88 -1.85 25.78
N ILE A 449 18.78 -1.21 25.38
CA ILE A 449 18.76 -0.05 24.46
C ILE A 449 19.82 1.02 24.86
N GLU A 450 20.12 1.11 26.16
CA GLU A 450 21.08 2.05 26.74
C GLU A 450 22.55 1.77 26.35
N GLU A 451 22.92 0.52 26.10
CA GLU A 451 24.28 0.12 25.71
C GLU A 451 24.52 0.29 24.19
N TYR A 452 23.48 0.06 23.39
CA TYR A 452 23.49 0.29 21.94
C TYR A 452 23.68 1.78 21.61
N LEU A 453 22.99 2.67 22.36
CA LEU A 453 23.11 4.12 22.25
C LEU A 453 24.53 4.63 22.60
N LYS A 454 25.21 3.98 23.57
CA LYS A 454 26.58 4.34 23.96
C LYS A 454 27.63 4.00 22.87
N LYS A 455 27.36 3.01 22.02
CA LYS A 455 28.28 2.56 20.95
C LYS A 455 28.19 3.40 19.66
N GLY A 456 27.32 4.41 19.60
CA GLY A 456 27.21 5.32 18.45
C GLY A 456 26.49 4.72 17.23
N TYR A 457 25.91 3.53 17.37
CA TYR A 457 24.93 3.00 16.43
C TYR A 457 23.64 3.79 16.64
N GLY A 458 23.17 4.49 15.61
CA GLY A 458 22.06 5.44 15.71
C GLY A 458 20.83 4.87 16.44
N ASN A 459 20.04 5.76 17.06
CA ASN A 459 18.86 5.44 17.88
C ASN A 459 18.10 4.20 17.38
N PRO A 460 18.02 3.11 18.16
CA PRO A 460 17.02 2.09 17.92
C PRO A 460 15.70 2.66 18.47
N THR A 461 15.11 3.61 17.76
CA THR A 461 13.71 3.93 17.99
C THR A 461 12.96 2.64 17.63
N PRO A 462 12.13 2.08 18.54
CA PRO A 462 11.21 1.01 18.18
C PRO A 462 10.51 1.43 16.88
N PRO A 463 10.39 0.55 15.88
CA PRO A 463 9.71 0.93 14.65
C PRO A 463 8.36 1.55 15.01
N GLU A 464 8.14 2.80 14.61
CA GLU A 464 6.90 3.53 14.97
C GLU A 464 5.65 2.90 14.34
N TYR A 465 5.83 1.87 13.51
CA TYR A 465 4.77 1.13 12.85
C TYR A 465 4.48 -0.22 13.51
N GLN A 466 3.19 -0.55 13.55
CA GLN A 466 2.67 -1.80 14.10
C GLN A 466 2.66 -2.95 13.07
N GLU A 467 2.92 -2.65 11.79
CA GLU A 467 2.83 -3.60 10.69
C GLU A 467 3.99 -3.39 9.69
N ILE A 468 4.58 -4.49 9.22
CA ILE A 468 5.66 -4.48 8.24
C ILE A 468 5.15 -4.05 6.86
N THR A 469 6.00 -3.46 6.03
CA THR A 469 5.65 -3.08 4.65
C THR A 469 5.44 -4.31 3.74
N ALA A 470 4.78 -4.10 2.60
CA ALA A 470 4.73 -5.12 1.54
C ALA A 470 6.12 -5.46 0.98
N ASN A 471 7.10 -4.54 1.06
CA ASN A 471 8.48 -4.82 0.69
C ASN A 471 9.10 -5.92 1.55
N LEU A 472 8.99 -5.79 2.87
CA LEU A 472 9.53 -6.76 3.83
C LEU A 472 8.84 -8.10 3.68
N ALA A 473 7.50 -8.11 3.64
CA ALA A 473 6.73 -9.33 3.46
C ALA A 473 7.11 -10.07 2.16
N GLN A 474 7.10 -9.36 1.03
CA GLN A 474 7.39 -9.97 -0.27
C GLN A 474 8.83 -10.47 -0.37
N THR A 475 9.81 -9.67 0.07
CA THR A 475 11.23 -10.02 -0.05
C THR A 475 11.56 -11.22 0.81
N THR A 476 11.09 -11.25 2.06
CA THR A 476 11.30 -12.39 2.96
C THR A 476 10.59 -13.65 2.46
N ASP A 477 9.36 -13.54 1.94
CA ASP A 477 8.67 -14.70 1.36
C ASP A 477 9.42 -15.26 0.14
N GLN A 478 9.82 -14.40 -0.80
CA GLN A 478 10.59 -14.83 -1.98
C GLN A 478 11.94 -15.42 -1.59
N TRP A 479 12.59 -14.85 -0.57
CA TRP A 479 13.82 -15.39 -0.04
C TRP A 479 13.61 -16.78 0.56
N LEU A 480 12.56 -17.03 1.35
CA LEU A 480 12.27 -18.35 1.94
C LEU A 480 11.69 -19.36 0.93
N LYS A 481 11.20 -18.90 -0.23
CA LYS A 481 10.52 -19.74 -1.24
C LYS A 481 11.42 -20.86 -1.74
N GLY A 482 11.00 -22.10 -1.49
CA GLY A 482 11.73 -23.30 -1.91
C GLY A 482 12.94 -23.65 -1.02
N LYS A 483 13.19 -22.91 0.06
CA LYS A 483 14.33 -23.10 0.98
C LYS A 483 13.87 -23.66 2.33
N THR A 484 13.23 -24.83 2.32
CA THR A 484 12.63 -25.41 3.54
C THR A 484 13.65 -25.80 4.61
N SER A 485 14.92 -25.97 4.24
CA SER A 485 16.06 -26.25 5.13
C SER A 485 16.38 -25.08 6.06
N LEU A 486 16.07 -23.83 5.67
CA LEU A 486 16.39 -22.62 6.43
C LEU A 486 15.76 -22.62 7.82
N ASN A 487 14.57 -23.20 7.98
CA ASN A 487 13.85 -23.29 9.25
C ASN A 487 14.64 -24.05 10.33
N LYS A 488 15.67 -24.83 9.96
CA LYS A 488 16.57 -25.49 10.92
C LYS A 488 17.56 -24.53 11.57
N TYR A 489 17.93 -23.48 10.85
CA TYR A 489 19.03 -22.57 11.17
C TYR A 489 18.55 -21.17 11.55
N ILE A 490 17.30 -20.85 11.21
CA ILE A 490 16.65 -19.58 11.51
C ILE A 490 15.41 -19.87 12.32
N SER A 491 15.44 -19.48 13.59
CA SER A 491 14.25 -19.54 14.45
C SER A 491 13.46 -18.24 14.44
N GLN A 492 14.12 -17.12 14.10
CA GLN A 492 13.51 -15.80 14.22
C GLN A 492 14.01 -14.80 13.17
N VAL A 493 13.06 -14.06 12.59
CA VAL A 493 13.30 -12.93 11.69
C VAL A 493 12.73 -11.66 12.30
N TYR A 494 13.58 -10.65 12.41
CA TYR A 494 13.27 -9.33 12.93
C TYR A 494 13.19 -8.31 11.81
N PHE A 495 12.14 -7.51 11.81
CA PHE A 495 11.92 -6.44 10.84
C PHE A 495 12.21 -5.08 11.43
N GLY A 496 12.95 -4.26 10.69
CA GLY A 496 13.28 -2.91 11.11
C GLY A 496 13.45 -1.93 9.95
N THR A 497 13.92 -0.73 10.26
CA THR A 497 14.04 0.39 9.31
C THR A 497 15.45 0.65 8.82
N GLN A 498 16.41 -0.19 9.21
CA GLN A 498 17.83 0.03 8.98
C GLN A 498 18.18 -0.03 7.48
N LEU A 499 19.33 0.57 7.13
CA LEU A 499 19.93 0.47 5.78
C LEU A 499 20.42 -0.93 5.40
N ASN A 500 20.63 -1.82 6.38
CA ASN A 500 21.25 -3.13 6.20
C ASN A 500 20.43 -4.24 6.87
N ALA A 501 20.85 -5.47 6.61
CA ALA A 501 20.41 -6.70 7.26
C ALA A 501 21.58 -7.22 8.10
N GLY A 502 21.29 -8.13 9.03
CA GLY A 502 22.29 -8.69 9.93
C GLY A 502 21.90 -10.09 10.38
N GLY A 503 22.79 -11.07 10.23
CA GLY A 503 22.63 -12.43 10.73
C GLY A 503 23.46 -12.71 11.99
N THR A 504 22.88 -13.39 12.98
CA THR A 504 23.58 -13.97 14.16
C THR A 504 23.11 -15.41 14.42
N LEU A 505 23.67 -16.10 15.43
CA LEU A 505 23.65 -17.57 15.63
C LEU A 505 22.35 -18.32 15.32
N LEU A 506 21.17 -17.69 15.38
CA LEU A 506 19.86 -18.21 14.90
C LEU A 506 18.88 -17.13 14.42
N THR A 507 19.31 -15.87 14.33
CA THR A 507 18.41 -14.73 14.10
C THR A 507 18.84 -13.91 12.89
N LEU A 508 17.85 -13.45 12.13
CA LEU A 508 18.06 -12.57 10.97
C LEU A 508 17.32 -11.25 11.20
N SER A 509 18.03 -10.15 11.09
CA SER A 509 17.47 -8.80 11.07
C SER A 509 17.40 -8.27 9.65
N VAL A 510 16.27 -7.69 9.28
CA VAL A 510 15.94 -7.30 7.91
C VAL A 510 15.42 -5.86 7.89
N GLY A 511 16.19 -4.97 7.25
CA GLY A 511 15.89 -3.54 7.19
C GLY A 511 15.13 -3.11 5.92
N GLU A 512 14.07 -2.31 6.05
CA GLU A 512 13.28 -1.79 4.92
C GLU A 512 14.12 -1.06 3.87
N ARG A 513 15.10 -0.25 4.30
CA ARG A 513 15.85 0.62 3.39
C ARG A 513 16.76 -0.16 2.44
N MET A 514 17.11 -1.40 2.76
CA MET A 514 17.79 -2.34 1.86
C MET A 514 16.89 -2.81 0.71
N MET A 515 15.57 -2.75 0.86
CA MET A 515 14.63 -3.27 -0.12
C MET A 515 14.08 -2.19 -1.04
N ASP A 516 14.29 -0.93 -0.68
CA ASP A 516 13.81 0.24 -1.39
C ASP A 516 14.75 0.62 -2.55
N GLY A 517 14.27 0.43 -3.78
CA GLY A 517 15.06 0.69 -4.99
C GLY A 517 15.58 2.12 -5.13
N SER A 518 14.81 3.11 -4.67
CA SER A 518 15.25 4.51 -4.67
C SER A 518 16.39 4.76 -3.68
N THR A 519 16.32 4.18 -2.49
CA THR A 519 17.33 4.34 -1.43
C THR A 519 18.65 3.68 -1.81
N ILE A 520 18.61 2.46 -2.38
CA ILE A 520 19.80 1.77 -2.87
C ILE A 520 20.49 2.58 -3.98
N SER A 521 19.71 3.09 -4.93
CA SER A 521 20.26 3.87 -6.04
C SER A 521 20.97 5.16 -5.58
N PHE A 522 20.50 5.76 -4.48
CA PHE A 522 21.09 6.99 -3.92
C PHE A 522 22.27 6.72 -2.99
N ASN A 523 22.28 5.58 -2.28
CA ASN A 523 23.30 5.21 -1.32
C ASN A 523 24.02 3.91 -1.78
N PRO A 524 24.87 3.96 -2.81
CA PRO A 524 25.53 2.76 -3.34
C PRO A 524 26.47 2.07 -2.33
N ALA A 525 26.85 2.75 -1.24
CA ALA A 525 27.60 2.17 -0.13
C ALA A 525 26.79 1.17 0.73
N ILE A 526 25.47 1.05 0.53
CA ILE A 526 24.68 -0.10 0.98
C ILE A 526 25.22 -1.27 0.18
N ARG A 527 26.06 -2.12 0.82
CA ARG A 527 26.87 -3.19 0.22
C ARG A 527 26.63 -3.33 -1.27
N THR A 528 27.42 -2.59 -2.02
CA THR A 528 27.54 -2.68 -3.47
C THR A 528 27.39 -4.15 -3.88
N GLY A 529 26.58 -4.45 -4.89
CA GLY A 529 26.66 -5.71 -5.64
C GLY A 529 25.78 -6.92 -5.29
N THR A 530 24.82 -6.89 -4.36
CA THR A 530 23.83 -7.98 -4.26
C THR A 530 22.40 -7.44 -4.21
N THR A 531 21.48 -8.07 -4.96
CA THR A 531 20.03 -7.83 -4.85
C THR A 531 19.57 -8.01 -3.40
N PRO A 532 18.39 -7.50 -2.98
CA PRO A 532 17.90 -7.73 -1.62
C PRO A 532 17.93 -9.20 -1.20
N LEU A 533 17.62 -10.12 -2.13
CA LEU A 533 17.73 -11.57 -1.90
C LEU A 533 19.19 -12.01 -1.66
N GLY A 534 20.13 -11.52 -2.48
CA GLY A 534 21.54 -11.82 -2.30
C GLY A 534 22.10 -11.28 -0.99
N THR A 535 21.63 -10.13 -0.51
CA THR A 535 22.04 -9.62 0.80
C THR A 535 21.50 -10.47 1.95
N LEU A 536 20.26 -10.95 1.88
CA LEU A 536 19.74 -11.91 2.86
C LEU A 536 20.50 -13.23 2.84
N ASP A 537 20.88 -13.72 1.65
CA ASP A 537 21.69 -14.93 1.52
C ASP A 537 23.10 -14.76 2.09
N HIS A 538 23.72 -13.58 1.92
CA HIS A 538 24.98 -13.24 2.57
C HIS A 538 24.83 -13.27 4.11
N GLU A 539 23.80 -12.61 4.64
CA GLU A 539 23.58 -12.60 6.10
C GLU A 539 23.30 -13.98 6.65
N PHE A 540 22.64 -14.85 5.89
CA PHE A 540 22.45 -16.24 6.27
C PHE A 540 23.76 -17.04 6.34
N LYS A 541 24.79 -16.71 5.54
CA LYS A 541 26.11 -17.33 5.69
C LYS A 541 26.71 -17.06 7.08
N HIS A 542 26.49 -15.86 7.65
CA HIS A 542 26.94 -15.55 9.01
C HIS A 542 26.19 -16.40 10.06
N ILE A 543 24.90 -16.66 9.86
CA ILE A 543 24.10 -17.54 10.72
C ILE A 543 24.66 -18.97 10.68
N LEU A 544 24.86 -19.52 9.49
CA LEU A 544 25.41 -20.86 9.32
C LEU A 544 26.84 -20.98 9.87
N LYS A 545 27.67 -19.94 9.68
CA LYS A 545 29.02 -19.88 10.29
C LYS A 545 28.92 -19.95 11.82
N GLY A 546 28.04 -19.16 12.43
CA GLY A 546 27.80 -19.20 13.87
C GLY A 546 27.31 -20.57 14.36
N TYR A 547 26.42 -21.21 13.59
CA TYR A 547 25.93 -22.56 13.87
C TYR A 547 27.05 -23.61 13.86
N ILE A 548 27.87 -23.62 12.81
CA ILE A 548 29.02 -24.52 12.66
C ILE A 548 29.99 -24.35 13.83
N ILE A 549 30.37 -23.11 14.15
CA ILE A 549 31.28 -22.81 15.28
C ILE A 549 30.70 -23.33 16.59
N SER A 550 29.40 -23.11 16.84
CA SER A 550 28.71 -23.59 18.03
C SER A 550 28.68 -25.12 18.12
N LYS A 551 28.46 -25.79 16.98
CA LYS A 551 28.44 -27.25 16.88
C LYS A 551 29.81 -27.88 17.10
N GLU A 552 30.85 -27.38 16.43
CA GLU A 552 32.23 -27.83 16.64
C GLU A 552 32.67 -27.63 18.10
N ALA A 553 32.29 -26.51 18.72
CA ALA A 553 32.54 -26.28 20.14
C ALA A 553 31.81 -27.27 21.07
N SER A 554 30.70 -27.85 20.62
CA SER A 554 29.88 -28.80 21.39
C SER A 554 30.27 -30.28 21.19
N GLU A 555 30.79 -30.67 20.02
CA GLU A 555 31.22 -32.05 19.71
C GLU A 555 32.60 -32.41 20.27
N VAL A 556 33.43 -31.39 20.52
CA VAL A 556 34.57 -31.56 21.42
C VAL A 556 33.97 -31.71 22.82
N HIS A 557 33.77 -32.96 23.29
CA HIS A 557 33.28 -33.34 24.63
C HIS A 557 34.10 -32.69 25.78
N LEU A 558 33.98 -31.38 25.95
CA LEU A 558 34.59 -30.58 27.01
C LEU A 558 33.78 -30.68 28.30
N LYS A 559 32.45 -30.83 28.18
CA LYS A 559 31.51 -30.86 29.31
C LYS A 559 31.45 -32.19 30.06
N ASP A 560 32.06 -33.25 29.56
CA ASP A 560 32.07 -34.57 30.23
C ASP A 560 33.41 -34.91 30.90
N SER A 561 34.40 -34.02 30.83
CA SER A 561 35.66 -34.19 31.55
C SER A 561 35.43 -33.82 33.04
N PRO A 562 35.67 -34.73 34.00
CA PRO A 562 35.42 -34.48 35.41
C PRO A 562 36.21 -33.27 35.97
N GLU A 563 37.34 -32.94 35.35
CA GLU A 563 38.22 -31.84 35.75
C GLU A 563 37.67 -30.47 35.29
N TYR A 564 37.10 -30.42 34.08
CA TYR A 564 36.45 -29.22 33.54
C TYR A 564 35.20 -28.85 34.36
N LEU A 565 34.34 -29.83 34.66
CA LEU A 565 33.12 -29.62 35.45
C LEU A 565 33.40 -29.16 36.89
N VAL A 566 34.53 -29.57 37.48
CA VAL A 566 34.95 -29.13 38.83
C VAL A 566 35.53 -27.72 38.81
N GLU A 567 36.37 -27.37 37.82
CA GLU A 567 36.92 -26.01 37.69
C GLU A 567 35.84 -24.99 37.26
N GLU A 568 34.89 -25.38 36.40
CA GLU A 568 33.73 -24.56 36.02
C GLU A 568 32.77 -24.35 37.20
N GLY A 569 32.50 -25.40 37.99
CA GLY A 569 31.68 -25.32 39.20
C GLY A 569 32.23 -24.34 40.25
N LEU A 570 33.56 -24.30 40.42
CA LEU A 570 34.24 -23.35 41.33
C LEU A 570 34.20 -21.90 40.83
N LEU A 571 34.19 -21.68 39.51
CA LEU A 571 34.02 -20.34 38.93
C LEU A 571 32.59 -19.83 39.08
N LEU A 572 31.61 -20.72 38.91
CA LEU A 572 30.19 -20.40 39.12
C LEU A 572 29.88 -20.11 40.59
N GLU A 573 30.43 -20.86 41.56
CA GLU A 573 30.30 -20.54 42.99
C GLU A 573 30.87 -19.14 43.34
N ARG A 574 31.99 -18.76 42.72
CA ARG A 574 32.61 -17.42 42.92
C ARG A 574 31.82 -16.30 42.27
N PHE A 575 31.13 -16.57 41.17
CA PHE A 575 30.21 -15.61 40.56
C PHE A 575 28.95 -15.45 41.41
N GLU A 576 28.37 -16.55 41.90
CA GLU A 576 27.20 -16.55 42.79
C GLU A 576 27.49 -15.89 44.15
N SER A 577 28.75 -15.92 44.61
CA SER A 577 29.21 -15.18 45.78
C SER A 577 29.65 -13.74 45.50
N GLU A 578 29.39 -13.21 44.29
CA GLU A 578 29.76 -11.86 43.82
C GLU A 578 31.27 -11.54 43.84
N GLU A 579 32.14 -12.56 43.91
CA GLU A 579 33.60 -12.36 43.93
C GLU A 579 34.18 -11.98 42.55
N ILE A 580 33.50 -12.37 41.47
CA ILE A 580 33.88 -12.07 40.09
C ILE A 580 32.65 -11.59 39.31
N THR A 581 32.86 -10.72 38.34
CA THR A 581 31.80 -10.17 37.47
C THR A 581 31.44 -11.13 36.33
N GLU A 582 30.27 -10.98 35.69
CA GLU A 582 29.84 -11.82 34.56
C GLU A 582 30.84 -11.77 33.39
N LYS A 583 31.44 -10.60 33.14
CA LYS A 583 32.49 -10.43 32.14
C LYS A 583 33.75 -11.23 32.48
N GLU A 584 34.13 -11.27 33.76
CA GLU A 584 35.28 -12.05 34.24
C GLU A 584 34.98 -13.55 34.25
N LEU A 585 33.75 -13.94 34.59
CA LEU A 585 33.28 -15.33 34.50
C LEU A 585 33.35 -15.82 33.04
N ASN A 586 32.77 -15.07 32.10
CA ASN A 586 32.78 -15.43 30.67
C ASN A 586 34.20 -15.49 30.11
N SER A 587 35.09 -14.58 30.51
CA SER A 587 36.50 -14.61 30.14
C SER A 587 37.23 -15.84 30.71
N GLN A 588 36.99 -16.17 31.98
CA GLN A 588 37.66 -17.31 32.64
C GLN A 588 37.11 -18.66 32.18
N ILE A 589 35.82 -18.76 31.83
CA ILE A 589 35.24 -19.95 31.19
C ILE A 589 35.83 -20.14 29.78
N MET A 590 36.01 -19.05 29.02
CA MET A 590 36.70 -19.12 27.73
C MET A 590 38.17 -19.57 27.87
N GLU A 591 38.91 -19.05 28.86
CA GLU A 591 40.27 -19.50 29.16
C GLU A 591 40.34 -20.96 29.63
N LEU A 592 39.33 -21.43 30.38
CA LEU A 592 39.21 -22.81 30.84
C LEU A 592 38.95 -23.77 29.67
N GLY A 593 38.06 -23.39 28.75
CA GLY A 593 37.83 -24.11 27.49
C GLY A 593 39.09 -24.22 26.64
N ASP A 594 39.85 -23.12 26.55
CA ASP A 594 41.13 -23.06 25.82
C ASP A 594 42.22 -23.95 26.44
N LYS A 595 42.35 -23.94 27.78
CA LYS A 595 43.29 -24.82 28.53
C LYS A 595 43.04 -26.30 28.26
N HIS A 596 41.79 -26.75 28.27
CA HIS A 596 41.45 -28.16 28.04
C HIS A 596 41.55 -28.57 26.56
N LEU A 597 41.18 -27.68 25.64
CA LEU A 597 41.38 -27.90 24.20
C LEU A 597 42.87 -28.13 23.86
N LYS A 598 43.77 -27.34 24.46
CA LYS A 598 45.24 -27.51 24.33
C LYS A 598 45.74 -28.88 24.80
N ALA A 599 45.23 -29.39 25.92
CA ALA A 599 45.62 -30.71 26.45
C ALA A 599 45.18 -31.86 25.52
N ILE A 600 44.00 -31.76 24.92
CA ILE A 600 43.45 -32.75 23.99
C ILE A 600 44.23 -32.76 22.68
N LEU A 601 44.51 -31.59 22.10
CA LEU A 601 45.33 -31.46 20.89
C LEU A 601 46.72 -32.07 21.10
N LYS A 602 47.34 -31.80 22.25
CA LYS A 602 48.62 -32.40 22.65
C LYS A 602 48.56 -33.93 22.77
N SER A 603 47.46 -34.49 23.30
CA SER A 603 47.27 -35.95 23.40
C SER A 603 47.10 -36.66 22.05
N ARG A 604 46.73 -35.92 21.01
CA ARG A 604 46.60 -36.40 19.62
C ARG A 604 47.87 -36.16 18.78
N GLY A 605 48.98 -35.79 19.43
CA GLY A 605 50.26 -35.56 18.76
C GLY A 605 50.41 -34.17 18.14
N ILE A 606 49.47 -33.25 18.38
CA ILE A 606 49.49 -31.88 17.87
C ILE A 606 50.12 -30.99 18.96
N GLU A 607 51.41 -30.68 18.84
CA GLU A 607 52.13 -29.87 19.83
C GLU A 607 52.08 -28.38 19.46
N MET A 608 51.17 -27.63 20.08
CA MET A 608 51.11 -26.17 19.89
C MET A 608 52.05 -25.46 20.87
N LYS A 609 52.92 -24.56 20.38
CA LYS A 609 53.75 -23.69 21.24
C LYS A 609 52.98 -22.44 21.67
N GLU A 610 53.31 -21.96 22.87
CA GLU A 610 52.57 -21.03 23.76
C GLU A 610 52.05 -19.70 23.18
N ASN A 611 52.32 -19.34 21.93
CA ASN A 611 51.86 -18.08 21.33
C ASN A 611 50.85 -18.25 20.21
N THR A 612 50.26 -19.44 20.07
CA THR A 612 49.34 -19.75 18.99
C THR A 612 47.97 -20.06 19.58
N ILE A 613 47.01 -19.16 19.32
CA ILE A 613 45.55 -19.32 19.42
C ILE A 613 44.90 -18.90 20.75
N ALA A 614 44.44 -17.64 20.77
CA ALA A 614 43.16 -17.25 21.38
C ALA A 614 42.44 -16.14 20.57
N VAL A 615 43.01 -15.66 19.45
CA VAL A 615 42.37 -14.66 18.57
C VAL A 615 42.37 -15.07 17.08
N ASN A 616 43.17 -16.07 16.69
CA ASN A 616 43.47 -16.27 15.26
C ASN A 616 42.89 -17.51 14.57
N LEU A 617 42.09 -18.40 15.20
CA LEU A 617 41.37 -19.39 14.38
C LEU A 617 40.16 -18.77 13.64
N ALA A 618 39.59 -17.69 14.18
CA ALA A 618 38.52 -16.94 13.53
C ALA A 618 39.04 -15.78 12.66
N ASP A 619 40.21 -15.21 13.00
CA ASP A 619 40.81 -14.09 12.25
C ASP A 619 42.00 -14.50 11.34
N GLU A 620 42.81 -15.54 11.56
CA GLU A 620 43.85 -15.94 10.56
C GLU A 620 43.33 -16.88 9.46
N ILE A 621 42.11 -17.42 9.59
CA ILE A 621 41.35 -17.89 8.41
C ILE A 621 40.78 -16.66 7.64
N TYR A 622 40.83 -15.45 8.21
CA TYR A 622 40.01 -14.32 7.78
C TYR A 622 40.69 -12.93 7.64
N VAL A 623 41.99 -12.78 7.88
CA VAL A 623 42.66 -11.46 7.78
C VAL A 623 43.34 -11.31 6.43
N SER A 624 42.86 -10.26 5.75
CA SER A 624 43.22 -9.67 4.46
C SER A 624 42.82 -10.47 3.22
N SER A 625 41.61 -10.17 2.74
CA SER A 625 41.04 -10.42 1.40
C SER A 625 41.24 -11.83 0.81
N SER A 626 40.16 -12.47 0.36
CA SER A 626 40.29 -13.68 -0.47
C SER A 626 41.20 -13.45 -1.70
N GLU A 627 41.32 -12.21 -2.16
CA GLU A 627 42.28 -11.80 -3.19
C GLU A 627 43.75 -12.00 -2.77
N ASP A 628 44.17 -11.62 -1.56
CA ASP A 628 45.58 -11.67 -1.16
C ASP A 628 46.06 -13.10 -0.85
N PHE A 629 45.17 -14.00 -0.41
CA PHE A 629 45.51 -15.41 -0.17
C PHE A 629 45.54 -16.23 -1.46
N GLU A 630 44.57 -16.06 -2.37
CA GLU A 630 44.54 -16.76 -3.66
C GLU A 630 45.63 -16.26 -4.62
N ILE A 631 45.91 -14.95 -4.69
CA ILE A 631 47.04 -14.40 -5.47
C ILE A 631 48.38 -14.90 -4.92
N MET A 632 48.50 -15.04 -3.59
CA MET A 632 49.71 -15.54 -2.94
C MET A 632 49.94 -17.04 -3.19
N VAL A 633 48.90 -17.87 -3.23
CA VAL A 633 49.01 -19.29 -3.58
C VAL A 633 49.33 -19.46 -5.07
N GLU A 634 48.64 -18.74 -5.97
CA GLU A 634 48.89 -18.82 -7.42
C GLU A 634 50.29 -18.30 -7.81
N GLU A 635 50.77 -17.19 -7.23
CA GLU A 635 52.13 -16.68 -7.50
C GLU A 635 53.21 -17.63 -6.95
N VAL A 636 52.99 -18.27 -5.80
CA VAL A 636 53.93 -19.25 -5.21
C VAL A 636 53.96 -20.55 -6.02
N GLU A 637 52.81 -21.05 -6.48
CA GLU A 637 52.72 -22.25 -7.32
C GLU A 637 53.29 -22.02 -8.73
N GLU A 638 53.12 -20.83 -9.31
CA GLU A 638 53.72 -20.48 -10.60
C GLU A 638 55.25 -20.26 -10.49
N LEU A 639 55.74 -19.70 -9.39
CA LEU A 639 57.17 -19.60 -9.12
C LEU A 639 57.80 -20.98 -8.84
N ALA A 640 57.10 -21.86 -8.14
CA ALA A 640 57.53 -23.24 -7.91
C ALA A 640 57.58 -24.06 -9.22
N ARG A 641 56.59 -23.91 -10.11
CA ARG A 641 56.62 -24.51 -11.46
C ARG A 641 57.76 -23.98 -12.31
N LYS A 642 57.98 -22.65 -12.35
CA LYS A 642 59.09 -22.05 -13.12
C LYS A 642 60.46 -22.48 -12.58
N ALA A 643 60.59 -22.71 -11.28
CA ALA A 643 61.81 -23.26 -10.68
C ALA A 643 62.04 -24.73 -11.06
N GLN A 644 60.97 -25.54 -11.13
CA GLN A 644 61.03 -26.93 -11.62
C GLN A 644 61.41 -27.02 -13.11
N ASP A 645 60.82 -26.18 -13.97
CA ASP A 645 61.09 -26.17 -15.42
C ASP A 645 62.53 -25.72 -15.77
N LEU A 646 63.21 -25.02 -14.87
CA LEU A 646 64.62 -24.61 -15.01
C LEU A 646 65.63 -25.68 -14.54
N GLY A 647 65.16 -26.88 -14.20
CA GLY A 647 66.02 -28.04 -13.92
C GLY A 647 66.86 -27.91 -12.64
N LYS A 648 66.42 -27.10 -11.67
CA LYS A 648 67.07 -26.97 -10.36
C LYS A 648 66.09 -27.41 -9.28
N GLY A 649 66.51 -28.40 -8.49
CA GLY A 649 65.71 -28.93 -7.37
C GLY A 649 65.25 -27.83 -6.40
N VAL A 650 64.10 -28.11 -5.77
CA VAL A 650 63.36 -27.37 -4.73
C VAL A 650 64.06 -26.07 -4.27
N ALA A 651 63.53 -24.93 -4.71
CA ALA A 651 64.03 -23.61 -4.33
C ALA A 651 63.80 -23.36 -2.83
N ASN A 652 64.85 -22.98 -2.10
CA ASN A 652 64.73 -22.55 -0.71
C ASN A 652 64.17 -21.11 -0.62
N GLY A 653 63.67 -20.72 0.56
CA GLY A 653 63.01 -19.42 0.79
C GLY A 653 63.85 -18.19 0.42
N GLU A 654 65.19 -18.27 0.49
CA GLU A 654 66.07 -17.18 0.04
C GLU A 654 66.11 -17.01 -1.49
N HIS A 655 65.96 -18.10 -2.25
CA HIS A 655 65.98 -18.07 -3.71
C HIS A 655 64.69 -17.47 -4.30
N LEU A 656 63.54 -17.75 -3.67
CA LEU A 656 62.26 -17.11 -4.00
C LEU A 656 62.28 -15.60 -3.68
N LYS A 657 62.89 -15.23 -2.54
CA LYS A 657 63.05 -13.84 -2.12
C LYS A 657 63.90 -13.02 -3.10
N SER A 658 64.93 -13.62 -3.73
CA SER A 658 65.74 -12.94 -4.75
C SER A 658 65.01 -12.74 -6.08
N LEU A 659 64.19 -13.70 -6.50
CA LEU A 659 63.40 -13.61 -7.74
C LEU A 659 62.31 -12.52 -7.66
N MET A 660 61.70 -12.35 -6.48
CA MET A 660 60.68 -11.32 -6.26
C MET A 660 61.25 -9.88 -6.30
N LEU A 661 62.51 -9.70 -5.88
CA LEU A 661 63.21 -8.40 -5.85
C LEU A 661 63.65 -7.89 -7.24
N GLU A 662 63.67 -8.76 -8.26
CA GLU A 662 64.05 -8.38 -9.63
C GLU A 662 62.89 -7.74 -10.43
N SER A 663 61.63 -7.89 -10.00
CA SER A 663 60.45 -7.28 -10.65
C SER A 663 60.10 -5.91 -10.02
N LYS A 664 60.89 -4.89 -10.34
CA LYS A 664 60.67 -3.51 -9.89
C LYS A 664 59.60 -2.85 -10.74
N ASP A 665 58.44 -2.47 -10.18
CA ASP A 665 57.63 -1.30 -10.64
C ASP A 665 56.34 -0.98 -9.83
N SER A 666 56.21 -1.33 -8.54
CA SER A 666 55.07 -0.83 -7.72
C SER A 666 55.39 -0.55 -6.25
N PRO A 667 55.09 0.66 -5.71
CA PRO A 667 55.27 1.01 -4.29
C PRO A 667 54.39 0.22 -3.31
N LEU A 668 53.23 -0.28 -3.74
CA LEU A 668 52.35 -1.15 -2.92
C LEU A 668 53.00 -2.52 -2.65
N ARG A 669 53.90 -2.97 -3.54
CA ARG A 669 54.57 -4.27 -3.46
C ARG A 669 55.69 -4.30 -2.41
N ALA A 670 56.32 -3.17 -2.10
CA ALA A 670 57.43 -3.12 -1.14
C ALA A 670 56.99 -3.32 0.33
N ASP A 671 55.85 -2.74 0.73
CA ASP A 671 55.25 -2.96 2.06
C ASP A 671 54.75 -4.41 2.21
N TYR A 672 54.26 -4.99 1.11
CA TYR A 672 53.79 -6.38 1.03
C TYR A 672 54.95 -7.40 1.10
N ILE A 673 56.05 -7.16 0.38
CA ILE A 673 57.27 -8.01 0.40
C ILE A 673 57.91 -8.01 1.79
N GLN A 674 57.80 -6.92 2.55
CA GLN A 674 58.32 -6.84 3.92
C GLN A 674 57.48 -7.66 4.92
N LYS A 675 56.16 -7.76 4.71
CA LYS A 675 55.24 -8.62 5.49
C LYS A 675 55.36 -10.09 5.11
N ILE A 676 55.44 -10.42 3.82
CA ILE A 676 55.60 -11.80 3.33
C ILE A 676 56.97 -12.38 3.67
N GLY A 677 58.03 -11.57 3.56
CA GLY A 677 59.41 -12.00 3.86
C GLY A 677 59.67 -12.37 5.33
N ALA A 678 58.72 -12.10 6.23
CA ALA A 678 58.72 -12.50 7.64
C ALA A 678 57.88 -13.77 7.92
N ASN A 679 56.99 -14.16 7.00
CA ASN A 679 56.07 -15.30 7.15
C ASN A 679 56.44 -16.53 6.30
N LEU A 680 57.38 -16.42 5.36
CA LEU A 680 57.83 -17.56 4.53
C LEU A 680 58.59 -18.65 5.31
N ASP A 681 59.23 -18.30 6.42
CA ASP A 681 59.86 -19.29 7.33
C ASP A 681 58.81 -20.06 8.18
N TYR A 682 57.52 -19.72 8.06
CA TYR A 682 56.44 -20.25 8.89
C TYR A 682 55.73 -21.48 8.29
N TRP A 683 55.87 -21.73 6.99
CA TRP A 683 55.16 -22.80 6.27
C TRP A 683 56.07 -23.99 6.01
N THR A 684 55.89 -25.06 6.80
CA THR A 684 56.54 -26.38 6.60
C THR A 684 55.57 -27.33 5.91
N GLU A 685 56.06 -28.38 5.23
CA GLU A 685 55.21 -29.43 4.60
C GLU A 685 54.13 -29.96 5.57
N GLU A 686 54.49 -30.20 6.83
CA GLU A 686 53.58 -30.66 7.90
C GLU A 686 52.42 -29.69 8.18
N LYS A 687 52.64 -28.38 8.02
CA LYS A 687 51.59 -27.35 8.21
C LYS A 687 50.70 -27.22 6.98
N ILE A 688 51.24 -27.48 5.79
CA ILE A 688 50.46 -27.54 4.54
C ILE A 688 49.53 -28.76 4.58
N GLU A 689 50.05 -29.93 4.95
CA GLU A 689 49.25 -31.15 5.14
C GLU A 689 48.19 -30.96 6.25
N GLY A 690 48.55 -30.32 7.37
CA GLY A 690 47.59 -29.99 8.44
C GLY A 690 46.48 -29.03 8.00
N ALA A 691 46.80 -28.05 7.15
CA ALA A 691 45.82 -27.12 6.60
C ALA A 691 44.90 -27.78 5.57
N GLU A 692 45.42 -28.68 4.72
CA GLU A 692 44.62 -29.48 3.79
C GLU A 692 43.67 -30.44 4.52
N ASP A 693 44.13 -31.10 5.59
CA ASP A 693 43.29 -31.97 6.41
C ASP A 693 42.20 -31.18 7.15
N LEU A 694 42.51 -30.00 7.69
CA LEU A 694 41.52 -29.08 8.26
C LEU A 694 40.52 -28.60 7.21
N ARG A 695 40.97 -28.24 6.01
CA ARG A 695 40.12 -27.83 4.88
C ARG A 695 39.18 -28.96 4.45
N ASN A 696 39.68 -30.18 4.37
CA ASN A 696 38.91 -31.36 4.01
C ASN A 696 37.90 -31.74 5.09
N ARG A 697 38.28 -31.65 6.38
CA ARG A 697 37.38 -31.85 7.51
C ARG A 697 36.31 -30.77 7.57
N TYR A 698 36.64 -29.50 7.38
CA TYR A 698 35.69 -28.40 7.33
C TYR A 698 34.70 -28.53 6.16
N THR A 699 35.21 -28.92 4.99
CA THR A 699 34.41 -29.21 3.78
C THR A 699 33.44 -30.37 4.01
N HIS A 700 33.90 -31.44 4.68
CA HIS A 700 33.07 -32.58 5.03
C HIS A 700 32.04 -32.21 6.10
N PHE A 701 32.45 -31.49 7.15
CA PHE A 701 31.61 -31.06 8.26
C PHE A 701 30.49 -30.13 7.81
N ILE A 702 30.78 -29.13 6.95
CA ILE A 702 29.74 -28.27 6.35
C ILE A 702 28.66 -29.13 5.70
N ARG A 703 29.05 -30.12 4.90
CA ARG A 703 28.11 -30.98 4.19
C ARG A 703 27.30 -31.85 5.16
N GLU A 704 27.94 -32.49 6.12
CA GLU A 704 27.28 -33.41 7.05
C GLU A 704 26.36 -32.68 8.04
N GLU A 705 26.78 -31.54 8.60
CA GLU A 705 26.01 -30.80 9.60
C GLU A 705 24.96 -29.86 9.01
N THR A 706 25.29 -29.21 7.88
CA THR A 706 24.39 -28.20 7.30
C THR A 706 23.59 -28.70 6.11
N GLY A 707 24.04 -29.78 5.46
CA GLY A 707 23.47 -30.25 4.19
C GLY A 707 23.80 -29.37 2.97
N PHE A 708 24.43 -28.21 3.19
CA PHE A 708 24.87 -27.31 2.11
C PHE A 708 26.24 -27.71 1.57
N TYR A 709 26.56 -27.24 0.37
CA TYR A 709 27.89 -27.44 -0.19
C TYR A 709 28.87 -26.35 0.25
N PRO A 710 30.16 -26.68 0.39
CA PRO A 710 31.20 -25.74 0.86
C PRO A 710 31.33 -24.44 0.06
N TYR A 711 31.03 -24.45 -1.24
CA TYR A 711 31.06 -23.24 -2.07
C TYR A 711 29.97 -22.23 -1.69
N ALA A 712 28.90 -22.65 -0.99
CA ALA A 712 27.90 -21.74 -0.42
C ALA A 712 28.49 -20.79 0.63
N PHE A 713 29.70 -21.07 1.12
CA PHE A 713 30.39 -20.32 2.17
C PHE A 713 31.60 -19.53 1.65
N ARG A 714 31.91 -19.61 0.34
CA ARG A 714 33.03 -18.88 -0.28
C ARG A 714 32.55 -17.62 -0.99
N ALA A 715 33.42 -16.62 -1.02
CA ALA A 715 33.28 -15.42 -1.85
C ALA A 715 34.40 -15.44 -2.89
N TYR A 716 34.06 -15.35 -4.18
CA TYR A 716 35.06 -15.15 -5.24
C TYR A 716 35.62 -13.73 -5.14
N GLY A 717 36.91 -13.57 -5.45
CA GLY A 717 37.72 -12.34 -5.39
C GLY A 717 36.94 -11.02 -5.26
N GLY A 718 37.30 -10.25 -4.24
CA GLY A 718 36.64 -9.03 -3.77
C GLY A 718 36.03 -8.17 -4.87
N ASN A 719 34.75 -8.42 -5.18
CA ASN A 719 33.71 -7.52 -5.69
C ASN A 719 32.62 -8.33 -6.43
N TYR A 720 31.57 -8.68 -5.67
CA TYR A 720 30.15 -8.62 -6.10
C TYR A 720 29.44 -9.81 -6.76
N GLU A 721 30.02 -11.00 -6.85
CA GLU A 721 29.24 -12.16 -7.26
C GLU A 721 29.30 -13.26 -6.20
N GLU A 722 28.38 -13.18 -5.23
CA GLU A 722 28.09 -14.26 -4.29
C GLU A 722 26.95 -15.13 -4.84
N ILE A 723 27.15 -16.44 -4.86
CA ILE A 723 26.06 -17.39 -5.07
C ILE A 723 25.18 -17.41 -3.83
N PHE A 724 23.87 -17.47 -4.04
CA PHE A 724 22.92 -17.75 -2.96
C PHE A 724 23.38 -19.00 -2.21
N SER A 725 23.50 -18.93 -0.88
CA SER A 725 23.99 -20.03 -0.04
C SER A 725 23.17 -21.33 -0.19
N VAL A 726 21.94 -21.21 -0.67
CA VAL A 726 21.01 -22.30 -0.95
C VAL A 726 20.81 -22.61 -2.45
N TYR A 727 21.55 -21.94 -3.35
CA TYR A 727 21.35 -22.06 -4.80
C TYR A 727 21.41 -23.52 -5.26
N SER A 728 22.27 -24.28 -4.62
CA SER A 728 22.48 -25.71 -4.83
C SER A 728 21.28 -26.58 -4.44
N GLU A 729 20.40 -26.08 -3.58
CA GLU A 729 19.15 -26.76 -3.19
C GLU A 729 17.98 -26.47 -4.12
N LEU A 730 18.07 -25.43 -4.95
CA LEU A 730 17.00 -25.12 -5.90
C LEU A 730 16.77 -26.31 -6.83
N PRO A 731 15.52 -26.73 -7.07
CA PRO A 731 15.27 -27.72 -8.09
C PRO A 731 15.70 -27.17 -9.47
N ILE A 732 16.09 -28.05 -10.39
CA ILE A 732 16.68 -27.67 -11.68
C ILE A 732 15.82 -26.66 -12.47
N PRO A 733 14.47 -26.77 -12.53
CA PRO A 733 13.64 -25.77 -13.19
C PRO A 733 13.77 -24.35 -12.62
N GLU A 734 13.94 -24.22 -11.31
CA GLU A 734 14.11 -22.96 -10.61
C GLU A 734 15.53 -22.42 -10.78
N ALA A 735 16.54 -23.27 -10.66
CA ALA A 735 17.95 -22.90 -10.87
C ALA A 735 18.21 -22.39 -12.29
N LYS A 736 17.50 -22.93 -13.30
CA LYS A 736 17.51 -22.45 -14.70
C LYS A 736 17.09 -21.00 -14.90
N LYS A 737 16.44 -20.39 -13.91
CA LYS A 737 16.08 -18.97 -13.94
C LYS A 737 17.27 -18.05 -13.62
N CYS A 738 18.37 -18.58 -13.06
CA CYS A 738 19.63 -17.87 -12.84
C CYS A 738 20.80 -18.64 -13.47
N LEU A 739 20.99 -18.51 -14.78
CA LEU A 739 22.08 -19.19 -15.50
C LEU A 739 23.48 -18.68 -15.10
N SER A 740 23.60 -17.38 -14.77
CA SER A 740 24.85 -16.81 -14.26
C SER A 740 25.25 -17.43 -12.92
N CYS A 741 24.28 -17.73 -12.04
CA CYS A 741 24.55 -18.42 -10.78
C CYS A 741 25.12 -19.84 -11.00
N ALA A 742 24.70 -20.55 -12.05
CA ALA A 742 25.23 -21.88 -12.37
C ALA A 742 26.69 -21.80 -12.83
N GLN A 743 27.02 -20.82 -13.67
CA GLN A 743 28.40 -20.58 -14.10
C GLN A 743 29.28 -20.21 -12.91
N LEU A 744 28.81 -19.30 -12.07
CA LEU A 744 29.50 -18.90 -10.86
C LEU A 744 29.69 -20.09 -9.88
N GLU A 745 28.72 -21.00 -9.78
CA GLU A 745 28.80 -22.23 -8.96
C GLU A 745 29.91 -23.14 -9.43
N TYR A 746 29.99 -23.33 -10.74
CA TYR A 746 31.04 -24.11 -11.38
C TYR A 746 32.42 -23.46 -11.19
N ASP A 747 32.52 -22.15 -11.42
CA ASP A 747 33.77 -21.39 -11.31
C ASP A 747 34.29 -21.35 -9.87
N LEU A 748 33.40 -21.11 -8.89
CA LEU A 748 33.74 -21.15 -7.45
C LEU A 748 34.21 -22.53 -6.99
N VAL A 749 33.68 -23.60 -7.57
CA VAL A 749 34.12 -24.95 -7.20
C VAL A 749 35.50 -25.21 -7.79
N ILE A 750 35.73 -24.87 -9.05
CA ILE A 750 37.00 -25.15 -9.74
C ILE A 750 38.16 -24.30 -9.24
N SER A 751 37.93 -23.06 -8.80
CA SER A 751 38.99 -22.20 -8.29
C SER A 751 39.62 -22.68 -6.97
N THR A 752 39.18 -23.82 -6.43
CA THR A 752 39.45 -24.22 -5.04
C THR A 752 40.13 -25.57 -4.87
N ASP A 753 40.53 -26.19 -5.99
CA ASP A 753 41.02 -27.58 -6.03
C ASP A 753 40.18 -28.52 -5.14
N PRO A 754 38.87 -28.63 -5.45
CA PRO A 754 37.90 -29.29 -4.58
C PRO A 754 38.08 -30.81 -4.65
N PRO A 755 37.63 -31.56 -3.64
CA PRO A 755 37.58 -33.02 -3.76
C PRO A 755 36.70 -33.42 -4.96
N ASP A 756 37.10 -34.49 -5.67
CA ASP A 756 36.50 -34.93 -6.95
C ASP A 756 34.96 -34.97 -6.96
N TRP A 757 34.35 -35.39 -5.86
CA TRP A 757 32.90 -35.49 -5.75
C TRP A 757 32.21 -34.13 -5.84
N LEU A 758 32.81 -33.08 -5.29
CA LEU A 758 32.24 -31.72 -5.26
C LEU A 758 32.36 -31.08 -6.64
N TRP A 759 33.49 -31.30 -7.31
CA TRP A 759 33.66 -30.96 -8.72
C TRP A 759 32.59 -31.63 -9.57
N GLN A 760 32.55 -32.97 -9.59
CA GLN A 760 31.65 -33.72 -10.45
C GLN A 760 30.19 -33.30 -10.28
N GLN A 761 29.79 -33.00 -9.06
CA GLN A 761 28.45 -32.53 -8.76
C GLN A 761 28.17 -31.13 -9.31
N ALA A 762 29.05 -30.15 -9.06
CA ALA A 762 28.88 -28.80 -9.58
C ALA A 762 28.90 -28.80 -11.12
N GLU A 763 29.77 -29.63 -11.71
CA GLU A 763 29.83 -29.87 -13.15
C GLU A 763 28.52 -30.45 -13.69
N GLU A 764 28.02 -31.54 -13.10
CA GLU A 764 26.76 -32.16 -13.52
C GLU A 764 25.58 -31.21 -13.40
N ARG A 765 25.50 -30.46 -12.30
CA ARG A 765 24.45 -29.48 -12.05
C ARG A 765 24.53 -28.32 -13.04
N TYR A 766 25.72 -27.75 -13.24
CA TYR A 766 25.99 -26.74 -14.27
C TYR A 766 25.48 -27.21 -15.63
N TYR A 767 25.89 -28.41 -16.07
CA TYR A 767 25.44 -28.95 -17.34
C TYR A 767 23.93 -29.22 -17.37
N GLN A 768 23.30 -29.73 -16.31
CA GLN A 768 21.84 -29.92 -16.28
C GLN A 768 21.07 -28.61 -16.43
N ILE A 769 21.55 -27.53 -15.81
CA ILE A 769 20.99 -26.18 -15.89
C ILE A 769 21.21 -25.60 -17.29
N MET A 770 22.44 -25.74 -17.80
CA MET A 770 22.86 -25.32 -19.14
C MET A 770 22.49 -26.32 -20.24
N GLY A 771 21.59 -27.29 -20.00
CA GLY A 771 21.01 -28.12 -21.07
C GLY A 771 21.85 -29.30 -21.62
N GLY A 772 22.78 -29.88 -20.85
CA GLY A 772 23.43 -31.18 -21.07
C GLY A 772 24.96 -31.13 -21.27
N LYS A 773 25.65 -32.27 -20.98
CA LYS A 773 27.12 -32.46 -21.19
C LYS A 773 27.53 -32.43 -22.67
N ASP A 774 26.55 -32.57 -23.55
CA ASP A 774 26.61 -32.52 -25.02
C ASP A 774 26.51 -31.08 -25.58
N GLY A 775 26.41 -30.07 -24.71
CA GLY A 775 26.47 -28.66 -25.11
C GLY A 775 25.23 -28.17 -25.86
N SER A 776 24.05 -28.77 -25.63
CA SER A 776 22.86 -28.45 -26.43
C SER A 776 22.41 -26.98 -26.28
N TYR A 777 22.64 -26.33 -25.13
CA TYR A 777 22.44 -24.89 -24.97
C TYR A 777 23.49 -24.06 -25.73
N CYS A 778 24.79 -24.39 -25.64
CA CYS A 778 25.84 -23.75 -26.44
C CYS A 778 25.65 -23.97 -27.96
N SER A 779 25.04 -25.08 -28.36
CA SER A 779 24.74 -25.40 -29.76
C SER A 779 23.55 -24.60 -30.31
N LYS A 780 22.62 -24.18 -29.43
CA LYS A 780 21.42 -23.39 -29.78
C LYS A 780 21.55 -21.90 -29.46
N ASN A 781 22.48 -21.54 -28.58
CA ASN A 781 22.90 -20.19 -28.21
C ASN A 781 24.44 -20.19 -28.13
N PRO A 782 25.15 -20.15 -29.27
CA PRO A 782 26.59 -20.02 -29.24
C PRO A 782 26.91 -18.71 -28.53
N CYS A 783 27.62 -18.78 -27.41
CA CYS A 783 28.43 -17.67 -26.95
C CYS A 783 29.14 -17.17 -28.21
N GLY A 784 28.95 -15.89 -28.59
CA GLY A 784 29.70 -15.31 -29.69
C GLY A 784 31.18 -15.68 -29.54
N PRO A 785 31.92 -15.86 -30.65
CA PRO A 785 33.24 -16.49 -30.64
C PRO A 785 34.07 -15.97 -29.46
N CYS A 786 34.55 -16.89 -28.60
CA CYS A 786 35.41 -16.53 -27.47
C CYS A 786 36.48 -15.56 -27.98
N LEU A 787 36.41 -14.30 -27.54
CA LEU A 787 37.40 -13.29 -27.88
C LEU A 787 38.68 -13.66 -27.13
N LYS A 788 39.52 -14.48 -27.76
CA LYS A 788 40.91 -14.64 -27.36
C LYS A 788 41.64 -13.33 -27.68
N TYR A 789 41.75 -12.44 -26.71
CA TYR A 789 42.66 -11.31 -26.82
C TYR A 789 44.10 -11.85 -26.82
N LYS A 790 44.86 -11.52 -27.87
CA LYS A 790 46.31 -11.65 -27.87
C LYS A 790 46.88 -10.28 -27.56
N LEU A 791 47.28 -10.05 -26.31
CA LEU A 791 48.05 -8.87 -25.93
C LEU A 791 49.40 -8.92 -26.66
N THR A 792 49.60 -8.00 -27.60
CA THR A 792 50.92 -7.70 -28.15
C THR A 792 51.35 -6.34 -27.64
N CYS A 793 52.25 -6.32 -26.67
CA CYS A 793 52.96 -5.11 -26.28
C CYS A 793 53.85 -4.67 -27.45
N LYS A 794 53.68 -3.45 -27.94
CA LYS A 794 54.73 -2.75 -28.66
C LYS A 794 55.52 -1.96 -27.64
N ALA A 795 56.81 -2.27 -27.50
CA ALA A 795 57.75 -1.38 -26.85
C ALA A 795 57.83 -0.09 -27.68
N GLU A 796 57.76 1.06 -27.01
CA GLU A 796 58.09 2.37 -27.62
C GLU A 796 59.57 2.47 -27.97
#